data_AF-A0A934C881-F1
#
_entry.id   AF-A0A934C881-F1
#
_cell.length_a   1.000
_cell.length_b   1.000
_cell.length_c   1.000
_cell.angle_alpha   90.00
_cell.angle_beta   90.00
_cell.angle_gamma   90.00
#
_symmetry.space_group_name_H-M   'P 1'
#
loop_
_entity.id
_entity.type
_entity.pdbx_description
1 polymer ?
#
loop_
_entity_poly.entity_id
_entity_poly.type
_entity_poly.pdbx_seq_one_letter_code
_entity_poly.pdbx_strand_id
1 'polypeptide(L)'
;MPPSSPLGRRSFLQHSAALTATALLAPPLGALLRAEAAAPSFRSAWDRAPDRTWLGAEYWANPLQDWRLSGGRIECLQAAYDRNVHLLTRQVGRSSGSLDLRVHVGRMGGGPLAGRGSAGFRLGIVGTLKDHPEWQDYRNNLWAQPSAGLNAGLSAEGSLFIGHSRAPSAVPIDLARDVLELRLSVVLSGRSATATLSAHDVTTGRELARTQVDDLDGGALLGNLALACNFPDGGAVNAKGKAKKAKSAAAPPGGTAPNLGQFWFADWRVAGSVLTGSDEQVFGPILWTQYTLSGGTLKLSAQMPPLGAGDNDVARLELRDGPGWRLVGEAKIDPVARLALFRLDRWDATRDIPYRVAYTLRQRDGTGTEHHWAGVIRRDPVDQEVLTVADVSCNIHAVFPNVPLVRNAAKLNPDLLAFVGDQFYESTAGYGVQRTPLEAAMLDYLRKWYFHGWTWRELMRDRPSISIPDDHDVYQGNLFGEGGEAQKSTQEAGGYAMPVEWVNMVHRTQTAHHPDPYDPAPARRGTLNYYGPLTYGRVSFAILADRQFKSGPEGKVPSTGGRGDHVKDPDFDPRTADVPGVDLLGSKQEKFLEEWAADWRGADLKAVLSQTVFTSMATTHGGGQEVLIADYDSSGWPQSPRDRALRAMRRAFAVHIAGDQHLPAVVQYGIETHRDAPVAFAGPAVNVGYPRWWEPTKTGRNKATGNTRLTGNFLDHFGHPLTVLAVHNGEPVLPRGSLEAVQAKASGLGLVRLNKPKRTITFECWPYLADVSRPDTQFPGWPVTVRQIDNYARRPVAQLPMIQVSGIAHPVLLVFAESNGEFVYGLRLAGGSFQPPVFAPGRYTLKVGDPDSGQMRTVPGLEAAPGNQATVDVRF
;
A
#
# COMPACT_ATOMS: atom_id res chain seq x y z
N MET A 1 66.71 -1.35 1.10
CA MET A 1 66.83 -1.80 -0.30
C MET A 1 65.92 -3.02 -0.49
N PRO A 2 65.33 -3.19 -1.68
CA PRO A 2 63.99 -3.77 -1.91
C PRO A 2 64.03 -5.31 -2.14
N PRO A 3 62.99 -5.98 -2.70
CA PRO A 3 61.76 -6.47 -2.07
C PRO A 3 61.55 -8.01 -2.24
N SER A 4 60.44 -8.55 -1.67
CA SER A 4 59.54 -9.61 -2.21
C SER A 4 60.15 -10.95 -2.69
N SER A 5 59.78 -12.15 -2.22
CA SER A 5 58.47 -12.84 -2.20
C SER A 5 58.77 -14.36 -2.06
N PRO A 6 57.79 -15.28 -2.09
CA PRO A 6 56.58 -15.46 -1.28
C PRO A 6 56.64 -16.85 -0.59
N LEU A 7 55.67 -17.26 0.22
CA LEU A 7 55.30 -18.69 0.38
C LEU A 7 53.96 -18.80 1.12
N GLY A 8 53.00 -19.46 0.47
CA GLY A 8 51.62 -19.58 0.93
C GLY A 8 51.30 -20.90 1.62
N ARG A 9 50.10 -20.90 2.22
CA ARG A 9 49.17 -22.02 2.45
C ARG A 9 49.79 -23.41 2.72
N ARG A 10 50.21 -23.64 3.98
CA ARG A 10 50.03 -24.88 4.79
C ARG A 10 51.08 -24.91 5.90
N SER A 11 50.78 -24.34 7.08
CA SER A 11 51.30 -24.83 8.39
C SER A 11 51.04 -23.85 9.56
N PHE A 12 49.87 -23.20 9.63
CA PHE A 12 49.52 -22.38 10.80
C PHE A 12 48.41 -23.04 11.63
N LEU A 13 48.65 -24.31 11.97
CA LEU A 13 48.02 -25.00 13.08
C LEU A 13 49.14 -25.78 13.74
N GLN A 14 49.61 -25.32 14.90
CA GLN A 14 49.99 -26.13 16.06
C GLN A 14 50.68 -25.27 17.12
N HIS A 15 49.88 -24.90 18.13
CA HIS A 15 50.25 -24.66 19.53
C HIS A 15 51.13 -23.44 19.88
N SER A 16 50.96 -22.71 20.97
CA SER A 16 49.91 -22.53 21.99
C SER A 16 50.41 -21.43 22.95
N ALA A 17 49.47 -20.66 23.50
CA ALA A 17 49.45 -20.11 24.87
C ALA A 17 50.40 -18.96 25.29
N ALA A 18 49.76 -17.82 25.64
CA ALA A 18 49.77 -17.15 26.97
C ALA A 18 49.79 -15.61 26.81
N LEU A 19 48.66 -14.89 26.95
CA LEU A 19 48.03 -14.36 28.19
C LEU A 19 48.60 -13.01 28.66
N THR A 20 47.85 -11.91 28.41
CA THR A 20 47.50 -10.79 29.32
C THR A 20 46.73 -9.71 28.51
N ALA A 21 45.39 -9.60 28.55
CA ALA A 21 44.45 -9.16 29.59
C ALA A 21 44.28 -7.62 29.69
N THR A 22 43.17 -7.08 29.16
CA THR A 22 42.24 -6.08 29.78
C THR A 22 41.11 -5.74 28.79
N ALA A 23 39.94 -6.40 28.90
CA ALA A 23 38.69 -5.94 29.54
C ALA A 23 37.84 -5.00 28.63
N LEU A 24 36.89 -5.49 27.82
CA LEU A 24 35.52 -5.93 28.12
C LEU A 24 34.62 -4.91 28.84
N LEU A 25 33.58 -4.46 28.13
CA LEU A 25 32.25 -4.18 28.68
C LEU A 25 31.21 -4.95 27.86
N ALA A 26 31.04 -6.22 28.21
CA ALA A 26 29.80 -6.96 28.03
C ALA A 26 28.96 -6.76 29.32
N PRO A 27 27.62 -6.65 29.26
CA PRO A 27 26.81 -6.67 30.46
C PRO A 27 26.64 -8.12 30.98
N PRO A 28 26.42 -8.31 32.29
CA PRO A 28 26.68 -9.58 32.96
C PRO A 28 25.48 -10.54 32.87
N LEU A 29 25.77 -11.79 32.53
CA LEU A 29 24.95 -12.96 32.85
C LEU A 29 25.44 -13.51 34.20
N GLY A 30 24.68 -13.28 35.27
CA GLY A 30 24.98 -13.82 36.60
C GLY A 30 24.03 -13.32 37.69
N ALA A 31 23.00 -14.12 37.97
CA ALA A 31 22.24 -14.18 39.23
C ALA A 31 21.76 -12.85 39.84
N LEU A 32 20.81 -12.19 39.15
CA LEU A 32 19.74 -11.52 39.89
C LEU A 32 18.78 -12.60 40.35
N LEU A 33 18.44 -12.54 41.64
CA LEU A 33 17.28 -13.21 42.23
C LEU A 33 16.18 -13.37 41.18
N ARG A 34 15.62 -14.58 41.03
CA ARG A 34 14.29 -14.74 40.44
C ARG A 34 13.33 -13.98 41.33
N ALA A 35 13.27 -12.65 41.18
CA ALA A 35 12.01 -11.98 41.19
C ALA A 35 11.19 -12.75 40.16
N GLU A 36 10.16 -13.46 40.62
CA GLU A 36 9.11 -13.87 39.70
C GLU A 36 8.85 -12.67 38.80
N ALA A 37 9.10 -12.82 37.49
CA ALA A 37 8.76 -11.77 36.55
C ALA A 37 7.29 -11.46 36.83
N ALA A 38 7.03 -10.23 37.30
CA ALA A 38 5.68 -9.84 37.67
C ALA A 38 4.78 -10.21 36.50
N ALA A 39 3.68 -10.91 36.79
CA ALA A 39 2.77 -11.40 35.75
C ALA A 39 2.48 -10.24 34.78
N PRO A 40 2.54 -10.47 33.45
CA PRO A 40 2.40 -9.40 32.47
C PRO A 40 1.14 -8.59 32.80
N SER A 41 1.29 -7.28 32.97
CA SER A 41 0.18 -6.41 33.34
C SER A 41 0.18 -5.15 32.49
N PHE A 42 -0.95 -4.47 32.46
CA PHE A 42 -1.17 -3.26 31.71
C PHE A 42 -2.16 -2.36 32.46
N ARG A 43 -1.93 -1.05 32.36
CA ARG A 43 -2.85 -0.02 32.83
C ARG A 43 -2.89 1.13 31.83
N SER A 44 -4.08 1.54 31.41
CA SER A 44 -4.25 2.67 30.50
C SER A 44 -3.72 3.96 31.10
N ALA A 45 -3.06 4.78 30.28
CA ALA A 45 -2.54 6.09 30.65
C ALA A 45 -3.43 7.27 30.23
N TRP A 46 -4.73 7.03 29.99
CA TRP A 46 -5.61 8.04 29.40
C TRP A 46 -5.79 9.28 30.28
N ASP A 47 -5.72 9.13 31.60
CA ASP A 47 -5.77 10.18 32.61
C ASP A 47 -4.63 11.21 32.46
N ARG A 48 -3.49 10.78 31.89
CA ARG A 48 -2.30 11.62 31.68
C ARG A 48 -2.23 12.23 30.29
N ALA A 49 -3.01 11.75 29.33
CA ALA A 49 -2.92 12.18 27.93
C ALA A 49 -3.86 13.36 27.61
N PRO A 50 -3.43 14.34 26.80
CA PRO A 50 -4.29 15.45 26.37
C PRO A 50 -5.44 14.96 25.48
N ASP A 51 -6.48 15.77 25.34
CA ASP A 51 -7.64 15.46 24.50
C ASP A 51 -7.24 15.39 23.03
N ARG A 52 -7.61 14.30 22.34
CA ARG A 52 -7.26 14.02 20.93
C ARG A 52 -8.02 12.82 20.38
N THR A 53 -8.02 12.63 19.06
CA THR A 53 -8.63 11.45 18.42
C THR A 53 -7.80 10.19 18.63
N TRP A 54 -6.47 10.26 18.53
CA TRP A 54 -5.61 9.09 18.70
C TRP A 54 -5.47 8.65 20.17
N LEU A 55 -5.92 7.45 20.48
CA LEU A 55 -6.05 6.98 21.88
C LEU A 55 -4.70 6.67 22.56
N GLY A 56 -3.64 6.44 21.80
CA GLY A 56 -2.32 6.04 22.28
C GLY A 56 -1.71 4.91 21.43
N ALA A 57 -0.44 4.61 21.66
CA ALA A 57 0.33 3.69 20.83
C ALA A 57 -0.01 2.22 21.12
N GLU A 58 -0.58 1.95 22.28
CA GLU A 58 -0.95 0.62 22.77
C GLU A 58 -2.32 0.17 22.26
N TYR A 59 -3.03 1.00 21.49
CA TYR A 59 -4.42 0.76 21.11
C TYR A 59 -4.67 0.80 19.61
N TRP A 60 -5.71 0.08 19.20
CA TRP A 60 -6.29 0.21 17.87
C TRP A 60 -7.82 0.37 17.95
N ALA A 61 -8.31 1.50 17.46
CA ALA A 61 -9.72 1.88 17.52
C ALA A 61 -10.47 1.48 16.23
N ASN A 62 -11.62 0.83 16.40
CA ASN A 62 -12.47 0.30 15.35
C ASN A 62 -13.86 0.98 15.36
N PRO A 63 -14.17 1.82 14.34
CA PRO A 63 -13.24 2.54 13.47
C PRO A 63 -12.68 3.80 14.17
N LEU A 64 -11.52 4.30 13.72
CA LEU A 64 -10.75 5.39 14.37
C LEU A 64 -11.60 6.63 14.66
N GLN A 65 -12.41 7.06 13.70
CA GLN A 65 -13.20 8.29 13.75
C GLN A 65 -14.34 8.27 14.77
N ASP A 66 -14.67 7.10 15.31
CA ASP A 66 -15.75 6.94 16.28
C ASP A 66 -15.24 7.01 17.72
N TRP A 67 -13.95 7.25 17.91
CA TRP A 67 -13.32 7.31 19.22
C TRP A 67 -12.52 8.59 19.41
N ARG A 68 -12.49 9.08 20.65
CA ARG A 68 -11.57 10.12 21.09
C ARG A 68 -11.16 9.92 22.52
N LEU A 69 -10.04 10.50 22.90
CA LEU A 69 -9.66 10.76 24.28
C LEU A 69 -10.19 12.15 24.68
N SER A 70 -10.92 12.20 25.79
CA SER A 70 -11.52 13.42 26.33
C SER A 70 -11.56 13.31 27.85
N GLY A 71 -11.02 14.29 28.58
CA GLY A 71 -11.17 14.35 30.04
C GLY A 71 -10.59 13.13 30.80
N GLY A 72 -9.52 12.51 30.30
CA GLY A 72 -8.86 11.37 30.97
C GLY A 72 -9.49 10.01 30.68
N ARG A 73 -10.44 9.94 29.74
CA ARG A 73 -11.17 8.74 29.34
C ARG A 73 -11.30 8.66 27.83
N ILE A 74 -11.62 7.47 27.31
CA ILE A 74 -11.97 7.30 25.90
C ILE A 74 -13.49 7.34 25.73
N GLU A 75 -13.97 8.02 24.70
CA GLU A 75 -15.39 8.20 24.41
C GLU A 75 -15.73 7.59 23.05
N CYS A 76 -16.76 6.74 23.00
CA CYS A 76 -17.33 6.21 21.77
C CYS A 76 -18.40 7.17 21.26
N LEU A 77 -18.08 7.89 20.19
CA LEU A 77 -18.87 8.98 19.62
C LEU A 77 -20.08 8.49 18.83
N GLN A 78 -20.09 7.23 18.40
CA GLN A 78 -21.20 6.67 17.62
C GLN A 78 -21.97 5.61 18.39
N ALA A 79 -23.31 5.74 18.42
CA ALA A 79 -24.21 4.68 18.86
C ALA A 79 -24.42 3.66 17.73
N ALA A 80 -23.37 2.89 17.45
CA ALA A 80 -23.35 1.88 16.39
C ALA A 80 -22.82 0.55 16.93
N TYR A 81 -23.17 -0.55 16.26
CA TYR A 81 -22.71 -1.87 16.65
C TYR A 81 -21.19 -2.01 16.52
N ASP A 82 -20.65 -2.86 17.38
CA ASP A 82 -19.29 -3.39 17.30
C ASP A 82 -18.18 -2.34 17.29
N ARG A 83 -18.39 -1.22 17.99
CA ARG A 83 -17.32 -0.25 18.21
C ARG A 83 -16.39 -0.81 19.26
N ASN A 84 -15.11 -0.95 18.93
CA ASN A 84 -14.17 -1.56 19.86
C ASN A 84 -12.78 -0.91 19.81
N VAL A 85 -12.04 -1.09 20.90
CA VAL A 85 -10.65 -0.66 21.05
C VAL A 85 -9.84 -1.86 21.50
N HIS A 86 -8.96 -2.34 20.64
CA HIS A 86 -8.06 -3.44 20.95
C HIS A 86 -6.86 -2.94 21.77
N LEU A 87 -6.40 -3.77 22.71
CA LEU A 87 -5.09 -3.65 23.33
C LEU A 87 -4.06 -4.40 22.48
N LEU A 88 -3.03 -3.69 22.04
CA LEU A 88 -1.99 -4.22 21.16
C LEU A 88 -0.90 -4.95 21.93
N THR A 89 -0.61 -4.54 23.16
CA THR A 89 0.56 -5.00 23.92
C THR A 89 0.33 -6.31 24.68
N ARG A 90 -0.92 -6.76 24.79
CA ARG A 90 -1.30 -7.95 25.54
C ARG A 90 -2.34 -8.79 24.79
N GLN A 91 -2.17 -10.11 24.86
CA GLN A 91 -3.10 -11.12 24.33
C GLN A 91 -3.24 -12.27 25.33
N VAL A 92 -4.29 -13.07 25.20
CA VAL A 92 -4.46 -14.32 25.96
C VAL A 92 -3.69 -15.43 25.25
N GLY A 93 -2.71 -16.02 25.95
CA GLY A 93 -1.91 -17.15 25.50
C GLY A 93 -2.51 -18.51 25.88
N ARG A 94 -1.81 -19.58 25.47
CA ARG A 94 -2.27 -20.97 25.63
C ARG A 94 -2.06 -21.57 27.03
N SER A 95 -1.42 -20.86 27.94
CA SER A 95 -1.11 -21.36 29.29
C SER A 95 -2.35 -21.35 30.18
N SER A 96 -2.44 -22.35 31.08
CA SER A 96 -3.38 -22.31 32.20
C SER A 96 -3.01 -21.20 33.19
N GLY A 97 -3.99 -20.68 33.92
CA GLY A 97 -3.77 -19.62 34.89
C GLY A 97 -4.94 -18.65 35.03
N SER A 98 -4.68 -17.46 35.54
CA SER A 98 -5.69 -16.42 35.72
C SER A 98 -5.55 -15.26 34.72
N LEU A 99 -6.69 -14.61 34.46
CA LEU A 99 -6.80 -13.33 33.77
C LEU A 99 -7.77 -12.43 34.56
N ASP A 100 -7.34 -11.22 34.84
CA ASP A 100 -8.13 -10.18 35.49
C ASP A 100 -8.19 -8.93 34.58
N LEU A 101 -9.40 -8.55 34.19
CA LEU A 101 -9.69 -7.30 33.47
C LEU A 101 -10.54 -6.39 34.34
N ARG A 102 -10.18 -5.10 34.41
CA ARG A 102 -10.97 -4.07 35.09
C ARG A 102 -11.09 -2.83 34.24
N VAL A 103 -12.25 -2.18 34.23
CA VAL A 103 -12.44 -0.92 33.53
C VAL A 103 -13.56 -0.11 34.18
N HIS A 104 -13.38 1.21 34.25
CA HIS A 104 -14.49 2.11 34.54
C HIS A 104 -15.30 2.33 33.26
N VAL A 105 -16.61 2.20 33.36
CA VAL A 105 -17.54 2.39 32.24
C VAL A 105 -18.65 3.34 32.66
N GLY A 106 -19.06 4.21 31.74
CA GLY A 106 -20.22 5.06 31.91
C GLY A 106 -20.86 5.41 30.57
N ARG A 107 -22.01 6.08 30.64
CA ARG A 107 -22.77 6.52 29.47
C ARG A 107 -22.41 7.97 29.14
N MET A 108 -22.35 8.28 27.84
CA MET A 108 -22.30 9.67 27.39
C MET A 108 -23.64 10.37 27.66
N GLY A 109 -23.61 11.60 28.20
CA GLY A 109 -24.79 12.44 28.43
C GLY A 109 -25.63 12.11 29.68
N GLY A 110 -25.31 11.05 30.43
CA GLY A 110 -26.04 10.64 31.64
C GLY A 110 -27.40 9.99 31.37
N GLY A 111 -28.12 9.65 32.45
CA GLY A 111 -29.48 9.11 32.42
C GLY A 111 -29.60 7.59 32.11
N PRO A 112 -30.76 6.98 32.44
CA PRO A 112 -30.98 5.54 32.35
C PRO A 112 -30.87 5.03 30.91
N LEU A 113 -30.08 3.97 30.70
CA LEU A 113 -29.94 3.33 29.39
C LEU A 113 -31.30 2.80 28.92
N ALA A 114 -31.76 3.30 27.78
CA ALA A 114 -32.95 2.78 27.10
C ALA A 114 -32.49 2.12 25.80
N GLY A 115 -33.00 0.92 25.51
CA GLY A 115 -32.74 0.23 24.25
C GLY A 115 -31.89 -1.03 24.37
N ARG A 116 -31.11 -1.33 23.32
CA ARG A 116 -30.23 -2.51 23.14
C ARG A 116 -28.74 -2.20 23.34
N GLY A 117 -28.42 -1.05 23.92
CA GLY A 117 -27.04 -0.65 24.20
C GLY A 117 -26.32 -1.65 25.10
N SER A 118 -25.01 -1.79 24.95
CA SER A 118 -24.19 -2.66 25.81
C SER A 118 -22.73 -2.21 25.78
N ALA A 119 -21.97 -2.52 26.83
CA ALA A 119 -20.55 -2.16 26.90
C ALA A 119 -19.79 -3.13 27.81
N GLY A 120 -18.52 -3.38 27.50
CA GLY A 120 -17.67 -4.24 28.32
C GLY A 120 -16.41 -4.73 27.59
N PHE A 121 -16.00 -5.95 27.93
CA PHE A 121 -14.83 -6.62 27.39
C PHE A 121 -15.18 -7.56 26.24
N ARG A 122 -14.20 -7.75 25.36
CA ARG A 122 -14.14 -8.84 24.40
C ARG A 122 -12.78 -9.53 24.50
N LEU A 123 -12.80 -10.86 24.53
CA LEU A 123 -11.62 -11.71 24.70
C LEU A 123 -11.58 -12.76 23.59
N GLY A 124 -10.40 -13.32 23.34
CA GLY A 124 -10.26 -14.41 22.37
C GLY A 124 -10.50 -14.00 20.92
N ILE A 125 -10.11 -12.77 20.57
CA ILE A 125 -10.32 -12.27 19.22
C ILE A 125 -9.21 -12.83 18.32
N VAL A 126 -9.61 -13.62 17.32
CA VAL A 126 -8.72 -14.18 16.30
C VAL A 126 -9.22 -13.77 14.91
N GLY A 127 -8.31 -13.29 14.08
CA GLY A 127 -8.61 -12.77 12.76
C GLY A 127 -8.81 -13.84 11.69
N THR A 128 -8.65 -13.41 10.43
CA THR A 128 -8.88 -14.24 9.24
C THR A 128 -7.86 -15.38 9.06
N LEU A 129 -6.73 -15.36 9.77
CA LEU A 129 -5.67 -16.37 9.71
C LEU A 129 -5.72 -17.40 10.86
N LYS A 130 -6.86 -17.54 11.53
CA LYS A 130 -7.03 -18.48 12.66
C LYS A 130 -6.61 -19.93 12.35
N ASP A 131 -6.81 -20.37 11.11
CA ASP A 131 -6.52 -21.72 10.64
C ASP A 131 -5.05 -21.91 10.20
N HIS A 132 -4.22 -20.86 10.27
CA HIS A 132 -2.81 -20.83 9.86
C HIS A 132 -1.89 -20.30 11.00
N PRO A 133 -1.65 -21.08 12.06
CA PRO A 133 -0.88 -20.65 13.23
C PRO A 133 0.55 -20.17 12.90
N GLU A 134 1.16 -20.67 11.82
CA GLU A 134 2.49 -20.28 11.35
C GLU A 134 2.56 -18.84 10.79
N TRP A 135 1.42 -18.29 10.40
CA TRP A 135 1.27 -16.92 9.88
C TRP A 135 0.48 -16.01 10.82
N GLN A 136 0.09 -16.50 12.00
CA GLN A 136 -0.64 -15.68 12.98
C GLN A 136 0.19 -14.48 13.43
N ASP A 137 -0.48 -13.34 13.46
CA ASP A 137 0.05 -12.06 13.90
C ASP A 137 -1.08 -11.32 14.65
N TYR A 138 -0.77 -10.70 15.78
CA TYR A 138 -1.76 -9.99 16.61
C TYR A 138 -2.48 -8.87 15.83
N ARG A 139 -1.87 -8.33 14.78
CA ARG A 139 -2.46 -7.31 13.91
C ARG A 139 -3.59 -7.88 13.04
N ASN A 140 -3.51 -9.15 12.64
CA ASN A 140 -4.58 -9.81 11.89
C ASN A 140 -5.87 -9.89 12.73
N ASN A 141 -5.75 -10.01 14.06
CA ASN A 141 -6.86 -10.08 15.00
C ASN A 141 -7.61 -8.74 15.17
N LEU A 142 -7.10 -7.62 14.64
CA LEU A 142 -7.77 -6.32 14.64
C LEU A 142 -8.98 -6.27 13.69
N TRP A 143 -9.06 -7.26 12.80
CA TRP A 143 -10.13 -7.47 11.85
C TRP A 143 -10.61 -8.92 11.92
N ALA A 144 -11.48 -9.17 12.89
CA ALA A 144 -12.17 -10.44 13.01
C ALA A 144 -13.61 -10.33 12.47
N GLN A 145 -14.23 -11.48 12.19
CA GLN A 145 -15.65 -11.51 11.89
C GLN A 145 -16.45 -10.85 13.04
N PRO A 146 -17.57 -10.18 12.77
CA PRO A 146 -18.44 -9.68 13.83
C PRO A 146 -18.76 -10.80 14.83
N SER A 147 -18.73 -10.46 16.13
CA SER A 147 -18.90 -11.41 17.24
C SER A 147 -17.79 -12.47 17.40
N ALA A 148 -16.64 -12.34 16.74
CA ALA A 148 -15.49 -13.19 17.02
C ALA A 148 -14.93 -12.91 18.43
N GLY A 149 -14.79 -13.97 19.23
CA GLY A 149 -14.37 -13.90 20.62
C GLY A 149 -15.55 -13.93 21.62
N LEU A 150 -15.23 -14.00 22.90
CA LEU A 150 -16.19 -13.99 24.00
C LEU A 150 -16.47 -12.55 24.44
N ASN A 151 -17.74 -12.16 24.41
CA ASN A 151 -18.20 -10.86 24.91
C ASN A 151 -18.63 -10.98 26.39
N ALA A 152 -18.25 -10.02 27.22
CA ALA A 152 -18.67 -9.95 28.62
C ALA A 152 -18.87 -8.49 29.03
N GLY A 153 -20.03 -8.14 29.57
CA GLY A 153 -20.32 -6.74 29.89
C GLY A 153 -21.68 -6.51 30.52
N LEU A 154 -22.13 -5.26 30.46
CA LEU A 154 -23.44 -4.83 30.91
C LEU A 154 -24.35 -4.50 29.71
N SER A 155 -25.65 -4.78 29.85
CA SER A 155 -26.68 -4.36 28.90
C SER A 155 -27.37 -3.08 29.35
N ALA A 156 -28.11 -2.46 28.43
CA ALA A 156 -28.96 -1.30 28.70
C ALA A 156 -30.08 -1.60 29.71
N GLU A 157 -30.38 -2.86 30.00
CA GLU A 157 -31.32 -3.25 31.06
C GLU A 157 -30.65 -3.39 32.45
N GLY A 158 -29.37 -3.04 32.58
CA GLY A 158 -28.64 -3.13 33.86
C GLY A 158 -28.30 -4.56 34.25
N SER A 159 -28.26 -5.48 33.28
CA SER A 159 -27.92 -6.88 33.47
C SER A 159 -26.48 -7.16 33.02
N LEU A 160 -25.76 -7.99 33.79
CA LEU A 160 -24.46 -8.52 33.39
C LEU A 160 -24.63 -9.76 32.49
N PHE A 161 -23.69 -9.97 31.58
CA PHE A 161 -23.65 -11.15 30.72
C PHE A 161 -22.22 -11.61 30.44
N ILE A 162 -22.06 -12.92 30.18
CA ILE A 162 -20.85 -13.54 29.65
C ILE A 162 -21.28 -14.48 28.52
N GLY A 163 -20.81 -14.22 27.30
CA GLY A 163 -21.27 -14.92 26.10
C GLY A 163 -22.79 -14.78 25.92
N HIS A 164 -23.45 -15.90 25.62
CA HIS A 164 -24.91 -15.96 25.48
C HIS A 164 -25.64 -16.13 26.81
N SER A 165 -24.91 -16.39 27.91
CA SER A 165 -25.49 -16.59 29.22
C SER A 165 -25.80 -15.25 29.86
N ARG A 166 -27.10 -14.91 29.90
CA ARG A 166 -27.66 -13.94 30.85
C ARG A 166 -28.15 -14.72 32.06
N ALA A 167 -27.32 -14.91 33.09
CA ALA A 167 -27.91 -15.14 34.40
C ALA A 167 -28.52 -13.78 34.78
N PRO A 168 -29.85 -13.66 35.03
CA PRO A 168 -30.38 -12.43 35.60
C PRO A 168 -29.58 -12.17 36.87
N SER A 169 -28.84 -11.06 36.89
CA SER A 169 -28.38 -10.51 38.16
C SER A 169 -29.60 -10.49 39.09
N ALA A 170 -29.47 -11.03 40.31
CA ALA A 170 -30.57 -11.02 41.27
C ALA A 170 -31.11 -9.59 41.54
N VAL A 171 -30.35 -8.56 41.16
CA VAL A 171 -30.69 -7.14 41.29
C VAL A 171 -30.31 -6.38 40.00
N PRO A 172 -31.23 -5.66 39.33
CA PRO A 172 -30.88 -4.75 38.24
C PRO A 172 -29.89 -3.69 38.72
N ILE A 173 -28.80 -3.47 37.98
CA ILE A 173 -27.86 -2.39 38.28
C ILE A 173 -28.57 -1.05 38.02
N ASP A 174 -28.50 -0.12 38.98
CA ASP A 174 -28.97 1.24 38.78
C ASP A 174 -28.08 1.97 37.77
N LEU A 175 -28.61 2.19 36.57
CA LEU A 175 -27.93 2.86 35.47
C LEU A 175 -28.05 4.39 35.52
N ALA A 176 -28.70 4.96 36.56
CA ALA A 176 -28.65 6.39 36.82
C ALA A 176 -27.30 6.86 37.39
N ARG A 177 -26.42 5.90 37.74
CA ARG A 177 -25.05 6.16 38.19
C ARG A 177 -24.18 6.67 37.04
N ASP A 178 -23.33 7.65 37.35
CA ASP A 178 -22.41 8.24 36.36
C ASP A 178 -21.32 7.25 35.91
N VAL A 179 -20.88 6.36 36.80
CA VAL A 179 -19.79 5.41 36.55
C VAL A 179 -19.94 4.11 37.34
N LEU A 180 -19.50 3.01 36.73
CA LEU A 180 -19.36 1.68 37.33
C LEU A 180 -17.97 1.12 37.03
N GLU A 181 -17.41 0.29 37.92
CA GLU A 181 -16.25 -0.56 37.60
C GLU A 181 -16.73 -1.95 37.21
N LEU A 182 -16.40 -2.40 36.00
CA LEU A 182 -16.56 -3.80 35.60
C LEU A 182 -15.28 -4.57 35.92
N ARG A 183 -15.42 -5.75 36.53
CA ARG A 183 -14.31 -6.68 36.80
C ARG A 183 -14.63 -8.05 36.21
N LEU A 184 -13.78 -8.52 35.30
CA LEU A 184 -13.85 -9.86 34.73
C LEU A 184 -12.63 -10.67 35.18
N SER A 185 -12.87 -11.74 35.94
CA SER A 185 -11.87 -12.74 36.33
C SER A 185 -12.10 -14.01 35.52
N VAL A 186 -11.05 -14.57 34.92
CA VAL A 186 -11.09 -15.83 34.18
C VAL A 186 -10.01 -16.76 34.71
N VAL A 187 -10.37 -18.01 34.97
CA VAL A 187 -9.44 -19.09 35.33
C VAL A 187 -9.43 -20.10 34.21
N LEU A 188 -8.30 -20.21 33.50
CA LEU A 188 -8.09 -21.17 32.42
C LEU A 188 -7.42 -22.43 32.98
N SER A 189 -8.07 -23.57 32.77
CA SER A 189 -7.62 -24.90 33.19
C SER A 189 -7.55 -25.83 31.96
N GLY A 190 -6.50 -25.69 31.16
CA GLY A 190 -6.35 -26.44 29.92
C GLY A 190 -7.39 -26.01 28.85
N ARG A 191 -8.33 -26.89 28.52
CA ARG A 191 -9.40 -26.60 27.54
C ARG A 191 -10.70 -26.06 28.15
N SER A 192 -10.81 -26.04 29.48
CA SER A 192 -11.95 -25.46 30.18
C SER A 192 -11.56 -24.14 30.82
N ALA A 193 -12.51 -23.22 30.93
CA ALA A 193 -12.34 -21.97 31.66
C ALA A 193 -13.60 -21.60 32.45
N THR A 194 -13.40 -21.00 33.62
CA THR A 194 -14.45 -20.34 34.39
C THR A 194 -14.26 -18.84 34.27
N ALA A 195 -15.32 -18.10 33.93
CA ALA A 195 -15.32 -16.65 33.88
C ALA A 195 -16.36 -16.06 34.83
N THR A 196 -15.96 -15.07 35.63
CA THR A 196 -16.81 -14.35 36.58
C THR A 196 -16.75 -12.86 36.29
N LEU A 197 -17.91 -12.27 35.98
CA LEU A 197 -18.08 -10.83 35.73
C LEU A 197 -18.83 -10.20 36.89
N SER A 198 -18.34 -9.08 37.40
CA SER A 198 -18.96 -8.31 38.48
C SER A 198 -18.94 -6.81 38.19
N ALA A 199 -19.94 -6.09 38.71
CA ALA A 199 -20.03 -4.64 38.66
C ALA A 199 -19.89 -4.06 40.08
N HIS A 200 -19.11 -3.00 40.22
CA HIS A 200 -18.83 -2.36 41.50
C HIS A 200 -19.12 -0.85 41.45
N ASP A 201 -19.54 -0.32 42.60
CA ASP A 201 -19.57 1.11 42.86
C ASP A 201 -18.13 1.65 42.97
N VAL A 202 -17.77 2.61 42.12
CA VAL A 202 -16.39 3.12 42.03
C VAL A 202 -15.95 3.83 43.32
N THR A 203 -16.88 4.43 44.06
CA THR A 203 -16.59 5.23 45.26
C THR A 203 -16.39 4.35 46.50
N THR A 204 -17.26 3.36 46.68
CA THR A 204 -17.30 2.50 47.87
C THR A 204 -16.62 1.14 47.66
N GLY A 205 -16.37 0.74 46.41
CA GLY A 205 -15.87 -0.58 46.04
C GLY A 205 -16.90 -1.72 46.20
N ARG A 206 -18.12 -1.41 46.65
CA ARG A 206 -19.17 -2.39 46.91
C ARG A 206 -19.60 -3.08 45.61
N GLU A 207 -19.67 -4.41 45.65
CA GLU A 207 -20.25 -5.21 44.57
C GLU A 207 -21.75 -4.95 44.44
N LEU A 208 -22.19 -4.65 43.23
CA LEU A 208 -23.58 -4.36 42.89
C LEU A 208 -24.26 -5.55 42.22
N ALA A 209 -23.52 -6.30 41.40
CA ALA A 209 -24.01 -7.46 40.66
C ALA A 209 -22.85 -8.39 40.28
N ARG A 210 -23.17 -9.68 40.09
CA ARG A 210 -22.24 -10.72 39.64
C ARG A 210 -22.94 -11.73 38.74
N THR A 211 -22.20 -12.27 37.78
CA THR A 211 -22.57 -13.45 36.99
C THR A 211 -21.33 -14.32 36.74
N GLN A 212 -21.53 -15.62 36.55
CA GLN A 212 -20.47 -16.60 36.31
C GLN A 212 -20.89 -17.60 35.24
N VAL A 213 -19.94 -18.01 34.42
CA VAL A 213 -20.08 -19.11 33.47
C VAL A 213 -18.90 -20.06 33.66
N ASP A 214 -19.21 -21.31 33.94
CA ASP A 214 -18.25 -22.41 34.02
C ASP A 214 -18.18 -23.15 32.68
N ASP A 215 -17.17 -24.00 32.51
CA ASP A 215 -16.98 -24.86 31.34
C ASP A 215 -16.97 -24.14 29.98
N LEU A 216 -16.42 -22.92 29.94
CA LEU A 216 -16.12 -22.23 28.70
C LEU A 216 -15.00 -22.96 27.94
N ASP A 217 -15.07 -22.96 26.62
CA ASP A 217 -13.94 -23.42 25.80
C ASP A 217 -12.75 -22.46 25.96
N GLY A 218 -11.71 -22.91 26.65
CA GLY A 218 -10.48 -22.14 26.85
C GLY A 218 -9.78 -21.80 25.53
N GLY A 219 -9.95 -22.61 24.48
CA GLY A 219 -9.45 -22.32 23.15
C GLY A 219 -10.10 -21.09 22.51
N ALA A 220 -11.37 -20.84 22.81
CA ALA A 220 -12.13 -19.68 22.32
C ALA A 220 -11.73 -18.36 23.01
N LEU A 221 -10.88 -18.41 24.06
CA LEU A 221 -10.40 -17.24 24.78
C LEU A 221 -9.03 -16.75 24.30
N LEU A 222 -8.36 -17.49 23.41
CA LEU A 222 -7.03 -17.19 22.90
C LEU A 222 -7.06 -16.03 21.89
N GLY A 223 -6.11 -15.10 21.99
CA GLY A 223 -5.99 -13.98 21.04
C GLY A 223 -6.15 -12.61 21.70
N ASN A 224 -6.55 -11.61 20.91
CA ASN A 224 -6.54 -10.21 21.37
C ASN A 224 -7.64 -9.93 22.39
N LEU A 225 -7.38 -8.90 23.19
CA LEU A 225 -8.32 -8.31 24.14
C LEU A 225 -8.83 -6.97 23.58
N ALA A 226 -10.09 -6.65 23.82
CA ALA A 226 -10.66 -5.36 23.47
C ALA A 226 -11.70 -4.88 24.49
N LEU A 227 -11.91 -3.57 24.52
CA LEU A 227 -13.13 -2.95 25.03
C LEU A 227 -14.10 -2.78 23.87
N ALA A 228 -15.40 -2.96 24.10
CA ALA A 228 -16.40 -2.87 23.05
C ALA A 228 -17.71 -2.26 23.52
N CYS A 229 -18.39 -1.58 22.59
CA CYS A 229 -19.71 -1.01 22.72
C CYS A 229 -20.67 -1.68 21.72
N ASN A 230 -21.92 -1.80 22.14
CA ASN A 230 -23.06 -2.28 21.37
C ASN A 230 -22.75 -3.60 20.66
N PHE A 231 -22.69 -4.70 21.42
CA PHE A 231 -22.45 -6.02 20.85
C PHE A 231 -23.59 -6.39 19.85
N PRO A 232 -23.28 -6.90 18.63
CA PRO A 232 -24.30 -7.21 17.60
C PRO A 232 -25.39 -8.18 18.06
N ASP A 233 -25.02 -9.15 18.88
CA ASP A 233 -25.96 -10.11 19.47
C ASP A 233 -26.56 -9.60 20.79
N GLY A 234 -26.17 -8.41 21.28
CA GLY A 234 -26.70 -7.71 22.45
C GLY A 234 -26.86 -8.52 23.73
N GLY A 235 -26.31 -9.73 23.84
CA GLY A 235 -26.83 -10.74 24.77
C GLY A 235 -28.33 -11.06 24.58
N ALA A 236 -28.98 -10.60 23.51
CA ALA A 236 -30.40 -10.75 23.25
C ALA A 236 -30.77 -12.21 22.94
N VAL A 237 -31.75 -12.68 23.69
CA VAL A 237 -32.44 -13.97 23.53
C VAL A 237 -33.00 -14.09 22.10
N ASN A 238 -32.77 -15.25 21.48
CA ASN A 238 -33.47 -15.65 20.25
C ASN A 238 -34.99 -15.48 20.41
N ALA A 239 -35.58 -14.47 19.77
CA ALA A 239 -36.96 -14.59 19.33
C ALA A 239 -36.94 -15.43 18.04
N LYS A 240 -37.47 -16.66 18.12
CA LYS A 240 -37.64 -17.58 16.98
C LYS A 240 -38.27 -16.85 15.79
N GLY A 241 -37.44 -16.47 14.82
CA GLY A 241 -37.85 -15.88 13.56
C GLY A 241 -36.83 -16.28 12.50
N LYS A 242 -37.28 -17.06 11.52
CA LYS A 242 -36.48 -17.60 10.40
C LYS A 242 -35.43 -16.59 9.93
N ALA A 243 -34.16 -17.01 9.94
CA ALA A 243 -33.06 -16.29 9.32
C ALA A 243 -33.32 -16.11 7.82
N LYS A 244 -34.08 -15.06 7.45
CA LYS A 244 -33.96 -14.47 6.13
C LYS A 244 -32.57 -13.83 6.08
N LYS A 245 -31.82 -14.11 5.02
CA LYS A 245 -30.59 -13.41 4.65
C LYS A 245 -30.82 -11.89 4.75
N ALA A 246 -30.57 -11.31 5.90
CA ALA A 246 -30.40 -9.88 6.03
C ALA A 246 -29.09 -9.61 5.29
N LYS A 247 -29.17 -8.97 4.12
CA LYS A 247 -28.04 -8.20 3.63
C LYS A 247 -27.55 -7.41 4.82
N SER A 248 -26.30 -7.59 5.23
CA SER A 248 -25.67 -6.77 6.24
C SER A 248 -25.76 -5.33 5.76
N ALA A 249 -26.81 -4.63 6.16
CA ALA A 249 -26.91 -3.21 5.97
C ALA A 249 -25.78 -2.66 6.84
N ALA A 250 -24.66 -2.29 6.22
CA ALA A 250 -23.76 -1.33 6.82
C ALA A 250 -24.65 -0.20 7.34
N ALA A 251 -24.48 0.17 8.61
CA ALA A 251 -25.20 1.31 9.15
C ALA A 251 -25.04 2.48 8.17
N PRO A 252 -26.10 3.24 7.85
CA PRO A 252 -25.96 4.42 7.02
C PRO A 252 -24.86 5.32 7.62
N PRO A 253 -23.97 5.92 6.81
CA PRO A 253 -22.93 6.79 7.32
C PRO A 253 -23.58 7.90 8.17
N GLY A 254 -23.24 7.95 9.46
CA GLY A 254 -23.74 8.97 10.38
C GLY A 254 -25.13 8.74 11.00
N GLY A 255 -25.76 7.58 10.81
CA GLY A 255 -27.04 7.25 11.45
C GLY A 255 -26.87 6.48 12.77
N THR A 256 -27.39 7.02 13.88
CA THR A 256 -27.60 6.25 15.11
C THR A 256 -28.62 5.13 14.84
N ALA A 257 -28.25 3.87 15.03
CA ALA A 257 -29.26 2.81 15.00
C ALA A 257 -30.26 3.09 16.15
N PRO A 258 -31.58 3.04 15.91
CA PRO A 258 -32.55 3.30 16.96
C PRO A 258 -32.28 2.33 18.11
N ASN A 259 -32.17 2.86 19.32
CA ASN A 259 -31.97 2.14 20.58
C ASN A 259 -30.54 1.64 20.91
N LEU A 260 -29.45 2.20 20.34
CA LEU A 260 -28.07 1.93 20.81
C LEU A 260 -27.52 3.03 21.74
N GLY A 261 -26.47 2.70 22.51
CA GLY A 261 -25.86 3.63 23.48
C GLY A 261 -24.51 4.19 23.04
N GLN A 262 -24.18 5.40 23.50
CA GLN A 262 -22.84 5.96 23.49
C GLN A 262 -22.23 5.78 24.89
N PHE A 263 -21.01 5.26 24.96
CA PHE A 263 -20.34 4.91 26.20
C PHE A 263 -18.94 5.51 26.25
N TRP A 264 -18.36 5.55 27.44
CA TRP A 264 -16.97 5.90 27.66
C TRP A 264 -16.31 4.89 28.59
N PHE A 265 -14.98 4.77 28.47
CA PHE A 265 -14.16 3.91 29.32
C PHE A 265 -13.00 4.68 29.94
N ALA A 266 -12.64 4.35 31.19
CA ALA A 266 -11.47 4.88 31.87
C ALA A 266 -10.75 3.79 32.67
N ASP A 267 -9.47 4.02 33.00
CA ASP A 267 -8.68 3.17 33.91
C ASP A 267 -8.75 1.67 33.57
N TRP A 268 -8.49 1.33 32.30
CA TRP A 268 -8.45 -0.07 31.87
C TRP A 268 -7.21 -0.76 32.43
N ARG A 269 -7.42 -1.80 33.23
CA ARG A 269 -6.37 -2.62 33.85
C ARG A 269 -6.50 -4.06 33.37
N VAL A 270 -5.36 -4.67 33.07
CA VAL A 270 -5.24 -6.05 32.60
C VAL A 270 -4.07 -6.71 33.33
N ALA A 271 -4.29 -7.86 33.96
CA ALA A 271 -3.25 -8.62 34.64
C ALA A 271 -3.57 -10.11 34.60
N GLY A 272 -2.58 -10.97 34.78
CA GLY A 272 -2.81 -12.41 34.82
C GLY A 272 -1.65 -13.23 34.28
N SER A 273 -1.56 -14.48 34.72
CA SER A 273 -0.50 -15.40 34.31
C SER A 273 -0.69 -15.98 32.90
N VAL A 274 -1.88 -15.84 32.30
CA VAL A 274 -2.16 -16.31 30.94
C VAL A 274 -1.80 -15.30 29.85
N LEU A 275 -1.38 -14.09 30.24
CA LEU A 275 -1.11 -13.01 29.30
C LEU A 275 0.22 -13.25 28.57
N THR A 276 0.18 -13.02 27.26
CA THR A 276 1.34 -12.93 26.37
C THR A 276 1.37 -11.55 25.72
N GLY A 277 2.41 -11.26 24.94
CA GLY A 277 2.58 -9.99 24.24
C GLY A 277 3.85 -9.25 24.68
N SER A 278 4.01 -8.01 24.21
CA SER A 278 5.18 -7.17 24.51
C SER A 278 4.78 -5.70 24.55
N ASP A 279 5.44 -4.91 25.39
CA ASP A 279 5.31 -3.44 25.40
C ASP A 279 5.83 -2.79 24.11
N GLU A 280 6.56 -3.53 23.28
CA GLU A 280 7.00 -3.09 21.95
C GLU A 280 5.93 -3.23 20.87
N GLN A 281 4.82 -3.94 21.14
CA GLN A 281 3.71 -4.08 20.20
C GLN A 281 2.86 -2.80 20.20
N VAL A 282 3.39 -1.76 19.56
CA VAL A 282 2.80 -0.42 19.53
C VAL A 282 2.73 0.18 18.11
N PHE A 283 1.83 1.13 17.93
CA PHE A 283 1.62 1.89 16.70
C PHE A 283 1.57 3.40 16.96
N GLY A 284 2.74 4.06 16.84
CA GLY A 284 2.92 5.50 16.99
C GLY A 284 3.82 5.92 18.17
N PRO A 285 3.96 7.23 18.44
CA PRO A 285 3.31 8.36 17.77
C PRO A 285 3.93 8.77 16.44
N ILE A 286 5.07 8.21 16.03
CA ILE A 286 5.57 8.29 14.66
C ILE A 286 5.20 6.96 14.00
N LEU A 287 4.27 6.98 13.04
CA LEU A 287 3.66 5.75 12.52
C LEU A 287 4.61 5.03 11.55
N TRP A 288 5.19 5.77 10.62
CA TRP A 288 6.25 5.33 9.70
C TRP A 288 6.81 6.52 8.91
N THR A 289 7.79 6.23 8.05
CA THR A 289 8.40 7.17 7.11
C THR A 289 8.44 6.60 5.70
N GLN A 290 8.43 7.49 4.71
CA GLN A 290 8.68 7.20 3.30
C GLN A 290 9.65 8.25 2.75
N TYR A 291 10.49 7.88 1.77
CA TYR A 291 11.42 8.83 1.19
C TYR A 291 11.75 8.54 -0.27
N THR A 292 12.21 9.58 -0.98
CA THR A 292 12.83 9.45 -2.31
C THR A 292 14.15 10.22 -2.37
N LEU A 293 15.02 9.77 -3.27
CA LEU A 293 16.28 10.44 -3.64
C LEU A 293 16.24 10.75 -5.13
N SER A 294 16.39 12.02 -5.49
CA SER A 294 16.47 12.43 -6.91
C SER A 294 17.15 13.78 -7.04
N GLY A 295 18.05 13.94 -8.01
CA GLY A 295 18.67 15.23 -8.33
C GLY A 295 19.37 15.90 -7.15
N GLY A 296 20.02 15.13 -6.27
CA GLY A 296 20.66 15.64 -5.07
C GLY A 296 19.69 16.16 -4.00
N THR A 297 18.44 15.71 -4.01
CA THR A 297 17.43 16.05 -3.00
C THR A 297 16.94 14.79 -2.30
N LEU A 298 16.87 14.83 -0.96
CA LEU A 298 16.11 13.89 -0.14
C LEU A 298 14.80 14.55 0.26
N LYS A 299 13.66 13.93 -0.06
CA LYS A 299 12.37 14.25 0.54
C LYS A 299 11.91 13.07 1.37
N LEU A 300 11.55 13.34 2.62
CA LEU A 300 11.11 12.33 3.59
C LEU A 300 9.81 12.79 4.23
N SER A 301 8.79 11.95 4.19
CA SER A 301 7.56 12.17 4.95
C SER A 301 7.53 11.27 6.19
N ALA A 302 7.00 11.79 7.29
CA ALA A 302 6.72 11.04 8.51
C ALA A 302 5.21 11.09 8.77
N GLN A 303 4.53 9.94 8.70
CA GLN A 303 3.11 9.86 9.00
C GLN A 303 2.91 9.89 10.52
N MET A 304 2.03 10.76 10.95
CA MET A 304 1.63 10.96 12.35
C MET A 304 0.16 10.55 12.53
N PRO A 305 -0.25 10.15 13.75
CA PRO A 305 -1.65 9.95 14.07
C PRO A 305 -2.40 11.29 14.21
N PRO A 306 -3.75 11.29 14.30
CA PRO A 306 -4.51 12.50 14.59
C PRO A 306 -4.30 12.94 16.06
N LEU A 307 -3.27 13.75 16.25
CA LEU A 307 -2.89 14.41 17.51
C LEU A 307 -3.83 15.58 17.83
N GLY A 308 -3.88 15.99 19.10
CA GLY A 308 -4.74 17.08 19.58
C GLY A 308 -4.01 18.42 19.71
N ALA A 309 -4.77 19.48 20.01
CA ALA A 309 -4.18 20.82 20.20
C ALA A 309 -3.24 20.93 21.41
N GLY A 310 -3.35 20.02 22.38
CA GLY A 310 -2.43 19.91 23.52
C GLY A 310 -1.16 19.09 23.25
N ASP A 311 -1.06 18.48 22.07
CA ASP A 311 0.15 17.78 21.63
C ASP A 311 1.16 18.75 20.97
N ASN A 312 2.36 18.27 20.68
CA ASN A 312 3.34 19.01 19.90
C ASN A 312 2.97 18.98 18.41
N ASP A 313 3.14 20.09 17.69
CA ASP A 313 2.84 20.16 16.25
C ASP A 313 4.10 20.08 15.37
N VAL A 314 5.27 19.81 15.95
CA VAL A 314 6.56 19.72 15.23
C VAL A 314 7.23 18.36 15.41
N ALA A 315 7.65 17.75 14.29
CA ALA A 315 8.55 16.61 14.25
C ALA A 315 9.97 17.05 13.85
N ARG A 316 10.98 16.34 14.34
CA ARG A 316 12.40 16.63 14.09
C ARG A 316 13.05 15.49 13.30
N LEU A 317 13.84 15.82 12.29
CA LEU A 317 14.67 14.85 11.56
C LEU A 317 16.12 14.96 12.03
N GLU A 318 16.69 13.84 12.41
CA GLU A 318 18.08 13.73 12.84
C GLU A 318 18.81 12.69 12.01
N LEU A 319 20.07 12.98 11.68
CA LEU A 319 20.96 12.06 10.97
C LEU A 319 22.11 11.66 11.87
N ARG A 320 22.67 10.47 11.65
CA ARG A 320 23.90 10.03 12.31
C ARG A 320 24.98 9.80 11.27
N ASP A 321 25.92 10.73 11.24
CA ASP A 321 27.06 10.74 10.32
C ASP A 321 28.38 10.99 11.08
N GLY A 322 28.53 10.31 12.22
CA GLY A 322 29.57 10.53 13.22
C GLY A 322 29.18 9.89 14.56
N PRO A 323 29.82 10.28 15.69
CA PRO A 323 29.60 9.65 16.99
C PRO A 323 28.22 9.96 17.63
N GLY A 324 27.39 10.82 17.02
CA GLY A 324 26.10 11.22 17.59
C GLY A 324 25.04 11.58 16.56
N TRP A 325 23.80 11.74 17.03
CA TRP A 325 22.68 12.24 16.25
C TRP A 325 22.76 13.76 16.12
N ARG A 326 22.50 14.27 14.91
CA ARG A 326 22.50 15.69 14.59
C ARG A 326 21.15 16.08 14.00
N LEU A 327 20.51 17.08 14.59
CA LEU A 327 19.31 17.71 14.04
C LEU A 327 19.62 18.34 12.67
N VAL A 328 18.82 17.99 11.66
CA VAL A 328 18.97 18.50 10.29
C VAL A 328 17.72 19.18 9.75
N GLY A 329 16.58 19.01 10.40
CA GLY A 329 15.34 19.66 10.00
C GLY A 329 14.24 19.52 11.03
N GLU A 330 13.33 20.48 11.00
CA GLU A 330 12.08 20.46 11.74
C GLU A 330 10.94 20.65 10.74
N ALA A 331 9.85 19.93 10.95
CA ALA A 331 8.68 20.01 10.10
C ALA A 331 7.42 20.10 10.95
N LYS A 332 6.58 21.09 10.65
CA LYS A 332 5.24 21.18 11.21
C LYS A 332 4.40 20.01 10.67
N ILE A 333 3.63 19.40 11.55
CA ILE A 333 2.69 18.33 11.21
C ILE A 333 1.49 18.98 10.53
N ASP A 334 1.23 18.60 9.28
CA ASP A 334 0.06 19.04 8.53
C ASP A 334 -1.21 18.59 9.28
N PRO A 335 -2.10 19.51 9.68
CA PRO A 335 -3.26 19.19 10.51
C PRO A 335 -4.37 18.47 9.73
N VAL A 336 -4.24 18.30 8.41
CA VAL A 336 -5.19 17.56 7.57
C VAL A 336 -4.60 16.18 7.24
N ALA A 337 -3.45 16.13 6.57
CA ALA A 337 -2.77 14.88 6.20
C ALA A 337 -2.15 14.13 7.38
N ARG A 338 -2.01 14.79 8.54
CA ARG A 338 -1.31 14.28 9.73
C ARG A 338 0.10 13.81 9.37
N LEU A 339 0.81 14.64 8.61
CA LEU A 339 2.08 14.30 7.95
C LEU A 339 3.11 15.40 8.21
N ALA A 340 4.33 15.04 8.58
CA ALA A 340 5.46 15.98 8.61
C ALA A 340 6.35 15.72 7.38
N LEU A 341 6.64 16.77 6.58
CA LEU A 341 7.45 16.65 5.37
C LEU A 341 8.79 17.37 5.55
N PHE A 342 9.87 16.64 5.35
CA PHE A 342 11.24 17.15 5.36
C PHE A 342 11.80 17.19 3.93
N ARG A 343 12.56 18.23 3.63
CA ARG A 343 13.33 18.37 2.39
C ARG A 343 14.77 18.75 2.73
N LEU A 344 15.73 18.00 2.22
CA LEU A 344 17.15 18.31 2.31
C LEU A 344 17.73 18.38 0.90
N ASP A 345 18.09 19.58 0.47
CA ASP A 345 18.80 19.81 -0.80
C ASP A 345 20.30 19.55 -0.66
N ARG A 346 20.97 19.29 -1.78
CA ARG A 346 22.40 18.94 -1.85
C ARG A 346 22.72 17.70 -1.00
N TRP A 347 21.81 16.73 -1.02
CA TRP A 347 21.95 15.45 -0.36
C TRP A 347 23.09 14.63 -0.96
N ASP A 348 23.96 14.10 -0.09
CA ASP A 348 24.98 13.13 -0.46
C ASP A 348 24.38 11.73 -0.53
N ALA A 349 24.04 11.31 -1.76
CA ALA A 349 23.47 9.99 -2.01
C ALA A 349 24.54 8.88 -2.20
N THR A 350 25.82 9.13 -1.91
CA THR A 350 26.90 8.15 -2.18
C THR A 350 27.06 7.08 -1.11
N ARG A 351 26.41 7.26 0.05
CA ARG A 351 26.56 6.40 1.24
C ARG A 351 25.25 6.26 2.00
N ASP A 352 25.14 5.14 2.70
CA ASP A 352 24.02 4.87 3.59
C ASP A 352 24.12 5.79 4.82
N ILE A 353 23.05 6.51 5.14
CA ILE A 353 23.02 7.43 6.27
C ILE A 353 21.87 7.02 7.22
N PRO A 354 22.19 6.54 8.43
CA PRO A 354 21.17 6.34 9.46
C PRO A 354 20.45 7.65 9.79
N TYR A 355 19.12 7.57 9.89
CA TYR A 355 18.29 8.69 10.32
C TYR A 355 17.34 8.25 11.44
N ARG A 356 16.81 9.24 12.16
CA ARG A 356 15.61 9.06 12.97
C ARG A 356 14.73 10.29 12.91
N VAL A 357 13.42 10.07 12.93
CA VAL A 357 12.46 11.11 13.26
C VAL A 357 12.28 11.07 14.77
N ALA A 358 12.36 12.24 15.41
CA ALA A 358 12.12 12.42 16.84
C ALA A 358 10.85 13.25 17.04
N TYR A 359 10.03 12.85 18.00
CA TYR A 359 8.80 13.54 18.34
C TYR A 359 8.54 13.47 19.86
N THR A 360 8.22 14.60 20.45
CA THR A 360 7.92 14.70 21.89
C THR A 360 6.41 14.66 22.11
N LEU A 361 5.92 13.55 22.65
CA LEU A 361 4.50 13.35 22.99
C LEU A 361 4.18 14.02 24.32
N ARG A 362 3.25 14.97 24.34
CA ARG A 362 2.88 15.75 25.53
C ARG A 362 1.97 14.98 26.47
N GLN A 363 2.09 15.26 27.77
CA GLN A 363 1.16 14.85 28.82
C GLN A 363 0.40 16.07 29.37
N ARG A 364 -0.71 15.84 30.09
CA ARG A 364 -1.56 16.90 30.68
C ARG A 364 -0.83 17.77 31.70
N ASP A 365 0.16 17.22 32.40
CA ASP A 365 0.97 17.93 33.39
C ASP A 365 2.05 18.83 32.75
N GLY A 366 2.09 18.89 31.42
CA GLY A 366 3.06 19.68 30.64
C GLY A 366 4.36 18.96 30.34
N THR A 367 4.60 17.79 30.95
CA THR A 367 5.75 16.94 30.62
C THR A 367 5.62 16.33 29.22
N GLY A 368 6.70 15.76 28.70
CA GLY A 368 6.67 15.07 27.42
C GLY A 368 7.63 13.91 27.36
N THR A 369 7.23 12.86 26.66
CA THR A 369 8.05 11.68 26.40
C THR A 369 8.60 11.77 24.97
N GLU A 370 9.91 11.58 24.79
CA GLU A 370 10.51 11.56 23.47
C GLU A 370 10.37 10.18 22.82
N HIS A 371 9.88 10.16 21.59
CA HIS A 371 9.72 8.97 20.76
C HIS A 371 10.58 9.10 19.50
N HIS A 372 11.14 7.97 19.07
CA HIS A 372 12.00 7.89 17.90
C HIS A 372 11.51 6.82 16.92
N TRP A 373 11.56 7.14 15.64
CA TRP A 373 11.43 6.18 14.54
C TRP A 373 12.69 6.24 13.69
N ALA A 374 13.47 5.15 13.69
CA ALA A 374 14.78 5.10 13.06
C ALA A 374 14.79 4.23 11.81
N GLY A 375 15.63 4.60 10.85
CA GLY A 375 15.84 3.87 9.60
C GLY A 375 17.19 4.22 8.98
N VAL A 376 17.35 3.90 7.69
CA VAL A 376 18.55 4.21 6.92
C VAL A 376 18.13 4.81 5.59
N ILE A 377 18.64 6.00 5.25
CA ILE A 377 18.55 6.49 3.88
C ILE A 377 19.63 5.74 3.11
N ARG A 378 19.23 4.81 2.24
CA ARG A 378 20.17 4.05 1.40
C ARG A 378 20.84 4.96 0.40
N ARG A 379 22.11 4.68 0.09
CA ARG A 379 22.81 5.30 -1.03
C ARG A 379 22.08 5.01 -2.34
N ASP A 380 22.20 5.93 -3.28
CA ASP A 380 21.81 5.70 -4.67
C ASP A 380 22.71 4.59 -5.25
N PRO A 381 22.14 3.45 -5.70
CA PRO A 381 22.89 2.27 -6.16
C PRO A 381 23.41 2.44 -7.59
N VAL A 382 24.06 3.57 -7.88
CA VAL A 382 24.59 3.90 -9.22
C VAL A 382 25.60 2.86 -9.71
N ASP A 383 26.35 2.25 -8.79
CA ASP A 383 27.39 1.25 -9.00
C ASP A 383 26.87 -0.18 -9.13
N GLN A 384 25.63 -0.46 -8.70
CA GLN A 384 25.04 -1.80 -8.86
C GLN A 384 24.69 -2.08 -10.32
N GLU A 385 25.00 -3.26 -10.85
CA GLU A 385 24.66 -3.59 -12.25
C GLU A 385 23.15 -3.71 -12.50
N VAL A 386 22.41 -4.15 -11.49
CA VAL A 386 20.97 -4.43 -11.56
C VAL A 386 20.26 -3.58 -10.53
N LEU A 387 19.30 -2.76 -10.98
CA LEU A 387 18.33 -2.12 -10.09
C LEU A 387 17.09 -3.00 -9.96
N THR A 388 16.60 -3.19 -8.75
CA THR A 388 15.40 -3.99 -8.48
C THR A 388 14.24 -3.12 -7.98
N VAL A 389 13.06 -3.28 -8.58
CA VAL A 389 11.85 -2.53 -8.24
C VAL A 389 10.76 -3.52 -7.85
N ALA A 390 10.26 -3.45 -6.62
CA ALA A 390 9.07 -4.20 -6.24
C ALA A 390 7.83 -3.50 -6.79
N ASP A 391 6.96 -4.28 -7.42
CA ASP A 391 5.67 -3.82 -7.94
C ASP A 391 4.56 -4.30 -7.01
N VAL A 392 3.86 -3.34 -6.39
CA VAL A 392 2.90 -3.58 -5.31
C VAL A 392 1.64 -2.76 -5.54
N SER A 393 0.50 -3.43 -5.70
CA SER A 393 -0.80 -2.77 -5.85
C SER A 393 -1.94 -3.62 -5.29
N CYS A 394 -3.15 -3.07 -5.27
CA CYS A 394 -4.40 -3.81 -5.11
C CYS A 394 -4.42 -4.69 -3.84
N ASN A 395 -4.46 -4.03 -2.69
CA ASN A 395 -4.39 -4.68 -1.40
C ASN A 395 -5.73 -4.62 -0.63
N ILE A 396 -6.69 -5.47 -1.00
CA ILE A 396 -7.87 -5.65 -0.14
C ILE A 396 -7.44 -6.26 1.21
N HIS A 397 -8.07 -5.81 2.29
CA HIS A 397 -7.68 -6.09 3.68
C HIS A 397 -7.79 -7.58 4.14
N ALA A 398 -8.03 -8.53 3.24
CA ALA A 398 -8.42 -9.91 3.54
C ALA A 398 -7.48 -10.66 4.49
N VAL A 399 -6.17 -10.47 4.33
CA VAL A 399 -5.11 -11.17 5.10
C VAL A 399 -4.07 -10.19 5.67
N PHE A 400 -4.51 -8.98 6.01
CA PHE A 400 -3.69 -8.01 6.75
C PHE A 400 -3.03 -8.68 7.98
N PRO A 401 -1.73 -8.46 8.27
CA PRO A 401 -0.81 -7.50 7.66
C PRO A 401 0.09 -8.11 6.58
N ASN A 402 -0.41 -9.09 5.82
CA ASN A 402 0.31 -9.70 4.70
C ASN A 402 1.69 -10.28 5.06
N VAL A 403 1.80 -10.91 6.25
CA VAL A 403 3.08 -11.41 6.79
C VAL A 403 3.91 -12.23 5.78
N PRO A 404 3.34 -13.19 5.01
CA PRO A 404 4.11 -13.96 4.04
C PRO A 404 4.74 -13.07 2.95
N LEU A 405 3.97 -12.13 2.39
CA LEU A 405 4.44 -11.22 1.35
C LEU A 405 5.49 -10.25 1.86
N VAL A 406 5.31 -9.66 3.04
CA VAL A 406 6.29 -8.74 3.62
C VAL A 406 7.62 -9.46 3.87
N ARG A 407 7.59 -10.71 4.36
CA ARG A 407 8.79 -11.54 4.52
C ARG A 407 9.47 -11.82 3.17
N ASN A 408 8.70 -12.13 2.14
CA ASN A 408 9.23 -12.39 0.81
C ASN A 408 9.84 -11.14 0.16
N ALA A 409 9.18 -9.99 0.26
CA ALA A 409 9.73 -8.71 -0.18
C ALA A 409 11.04 -8.38 0.57
N ALA A 410 11.11 -8.63 1.88
CA ALA A 410 12.34 -8.44 2.65
C ALA A 410 13.49 -9.33 2.14
N LYS A 411 13.21 -10.61 1.83
CA LYS A 411 14.19 -11.57 1.27
C LYS A 411 14.66 -11.17 -0.13
N LEU A 412 13.75 -10.72 -1.00
CA LEU A 412 14.08 -10.24 -2.34
C LEU A 412 14.91 -8.95 -2.29
N ASN A 413 14.79 -8.17 -1.20
CA ASN A 413 15.54 -6.95 -0.95
C ASN A 413 15.50 -5.96 -2.14
N PRO A 414 14.30 -5.50 -2.56
CA PRO A 414 14.19 -4.53 -3.64
C PRO A 414 14.94 -3.24 -3.29
N ASP A 415 15.50 -2.57 -4.30
CA ASP A 415 16.15 -1.26 -4.16
C ASP A 415 15.14 -0.12 -4.12
N LEU A 416 13.97 -0.30 -4.75
CA LEU A 416 12.86 0.64 -4.80
C LEU A 416 11.53 -0.10 -4.57
N LEU A 417 10.64 0.46 -3.74
CA LEU A 417 9.27 0.00 -3.59
C LEU A 417 8.34 0.88 -4.43
N ALA A 418 7.63 0.32 -5.41
CA ALA A 418 6.63 1.05 -6.20
C ALA A 418 5.22 0.58 -5.82
N PHE A 419 4.49 1.42 -5.07
CA PHE A 419 3.08 1.24 -4.75
C PHE A 419 2.23 1.89 -5.84
N VAL A 420 1.82 1.11 -6.84
CA VAL A 420 1.25 1.62 -8.10
C VAL A 420 -0.28 1.64 -8.14
N GLY A 421 -0.92 1.95 -7.02
CA GLY A 421 -2.40 2.04 -6.92
C GLY A 421 -3.03 1.09 -5.91
N ASP A 422 -4.26 1.38 -5.52
CA ASP A 422 -5.11 0.59 -4.63
C ASP A 422 -4.40 0.11 -3.35
N GLN A 423 -3.80 1.07 -2.63
CA GLN A 423 -3.10 0.74 -1.39
C GLN A 423 -4.04 0.18 -0.32
N PHE A 424 -5.32 0.54 -0.41
CA PHE A 424 -6.44 -0.02 0.33
C PHE A 424 -7.73 0.09 -0.50
N TYR A 425 -8.84 -0.47 0.01
CA TYR A 425 -10.18 -0.34 -0.56
C TYR A 425 -11.10 0.43 0.38
N GLU A 426 -12.12 1.09 -0.16
CA GLU A 426 -13.01 1.96 0.62
C GLU A 426 -13.66 1.19 1.75
N SER A 427 -14.24 0.03 1.44
CA SER A 427 -14.77 -0.85 2.47
C SER A 427 -13.62 -1.66 3.06
N THR A 428 -13.18 -1.26 4.24
CA THR A 428 -12.09 -1.94 4.96
C THR A 428 -12.57 -2.39 6.32
N ALA A 429 -12.31 -3.67 6.59
CA ALA A 429 -12.53 -4.26 7.89
C ALA A 429 -13.97 -4.06 8.42
N GLY A 430 -14.99 -4.17 7.55
CA GLY A 430 -16.40 -4.32 7.96
C GLY A 430 -17.09 -3.06 8.50
N TYR A 431 -16.39 -1.92 8.60
CA TYR A 431 -16.96 -0.65 9.06
C TYR A 431 -17.48 0.25 7.93
N GLY A 432 -17.43 -0.21 6.67
CA GLY A 432 -17.93 0.53 5.52
C GLY A 432 -17.08 1.75 5.16
N VAL A 433 -17.73 2.77 4.58
CA VAL A 433 -17.09 4.00 4.08
C VAL A 433 -17.81 5.20 4.68
N GLN A 434 -17.06 6.14 5.25
CA GLN A 434 -17.59 7.42 5.71
C GLN A 434 -17.14 8.56 4.80
N ARG A 435 -18.11 9.22 4.18
CA ARG A 435 -17.86 10.34 3.25
C ARG A 435 -18.15 11.71 3.85
N THR A 436 -18.93 11.75 4.92
CA THR A 436 -19.32 13.00 5.61
C THR A 436 -19.43 12.78 7.13
N PRO A 437 -19.30 13.84 7.95
CA PRO A 437 -18.71 15.14 7.61
C PRO A 437 -17.22 15.02 7.26
N LEU A 438 -16.61 16.10 6.74
CA LEU A 438 -15.26 16.09 6.18
C LEU A 438 -14.20 15.50 7.12
N GLU A 439 -14.13 15.96 8.38
CA GLU A 439 -13.15 15.47 9.35
C GLU A 439 -13.30 13.96 9.62
N ALA A 440 -14.53 13.46 9.74
CA ALA A 440 -14.76 12.05 9.97
C ALA A 440 -14.40 11.20 8.74
N ALA A 441 -14.62 11.73 7.52
CA ALA A 441 -14.15 11.11 6.29
C ALA A 441 -12.61 11.10 6.19
N MET A 442 -11.94 12.15 6.67
CA MET A 442 -10.48 12.21 6.74
C MET A 442 -9.92 11.14 7.68
N LEU A 443 -10.53 11.00 8.87
CA LEU A 443 -10.15 9.97 9.85
C LEU A 443 -10.46 8.55 9.37
N ASP A 444 -11.57 8.34 8.65
CA ASP A 444 -11.92 7.07 8.00
C ASP A 444 -10.88 6.66 6.95
N TYR A 445 -10.38 7.62 6.16
CA TYR A 445 -9.27 7.41 5.23
C TYR A 445 -7.99 7.05 5.97
N LEU A 446 -7.59 7.84 6.97
CA LEU A 446 -6.33 7.64 7.68
C LEU A 446 -6.26 6.25 8.30
N ARG A 447 -7.36 5.75 8.88
CA ARG A 447 -7.43 4.37 9.38
C ARG A 447 -7.07 3.35 8.30
N LYS A 448 -7.59 3.48 7.08
CA LYS A 448 -7.34 2.55 5.97
C LYS A 448 -5.91 2.67 5.46
N TRP A 449 -5.43 3.89 5.34
CA TRP A 449 -4.03 4.19 5.07
C TRP A 449 -3.08 3.59 6.12
N TYR A 450 -3.49 3.50 7.38
CA TYR A 450 -2.70 2.86 8.44
C TYR A 450 -2.59 1.34 8.27
N PHE A 451 -3.58 0.65 7.67
CA PHE A 451 -3.41 -0.76 7.29
C PHE A 451 -2.26 -0.93 6.29
N HIS A 452 -2.20 -0.05 5.29
CA HIS A 452 -1.10 -0.03 4.32
C HIS A 452 0.24 0.27 5.00
N GLY A 453 0.33 1.38 5.73
CA GLY A 453 1.55 1.79 6.41
C GLY A 453 2.06 0.73 7.39
N TRP A 454 1.19 0.11 8.19
CA TRP A 454 1.60 -0.90 9.17
C TRP A 454 2.02 -2.23 8.54
N THR A 455 1.53 -2.53 7.33
CA THR A 455 1.99 -3.67 6.53
C THR A 455 3.45 -3.46 6.09
N TRP A 456 3.77 -2.28 5.56
CA TRP A 456 5.03 -2.06 4.83
C TRP A 456 6.09 -1.23 5.58
N ARG A 457 5.78 -0.62 6.73
CA ARG A 457 6.66 0.37 7.40
C ARG A 457 8.09 -0.09 7.66
N GLU A 458 8.29 -1.37 7.94
CA GLU A 458 9.63 -1.91 8.23
C GLU A 458 10.52 -1.94 6.97
N LEU A 459 9.92 -2.03 5.77
CA LEU A 459 10.64 -1.93 4.50
C LEU A 459 10.77 -0.47 4.03
N MET A 460 9.75 0.36 4.25
CA MET A 460 9.76 1.77 3.83
C MET A 460 10.75 2.63 4.63
N ARG A 461 11.10 2.23 5.86
CA ARG A 461 12.07 2.99 6.68
C ARG A 461 13.50 2.93 6.13
N ASP A 462 13.83 1.97 5.27
CA ASP A 462 15.17 1.82 4.73
C ASP A 462 15.27 1.75 3.20
N ARG A 463 14.18 1.55 2.46
CA ARG A 463 14.17 1.60 0.99
C ARG A 463 13.40 2.82 0.52
N PRO A 464 13.86 3.53 -0.52
CA PRO A 464 13.02 4.55 -1.12
C PRO A 464 11.73 3.91 -1.63
N SER A 465 10.65 4.68 -1.57
CA SER A 465 9.34 4.25 -1.99
C SER A 465 8.67 5.31 -2.85
N ILE A 466 7.86 4.86 -3.80
CA ILE A 466 6.91 5.67 -4.56
C ILE A 466 5.52 5.10 -4.27
N SER A 467 4.54 5.97 -4.13
CA SER A 467 3.12 5.62 -3.97
C SER A 467 2.28 6.56 -4.79
N ILE A 468 1.40 6.02 -5.64
CA ILE A 468 0.48 6.80 -6.47
C ILE A 468 -0.96 6.35 -6.17
N PRO A 469 -1.91 7.29 -6.00
CA PRO A 469 -3.31 6.97 -5.77
C PRO A 469 -3.97 6.43 -7.04
N ASP A 470 -4.76 5.39 -6.88
CA ASP A 470 -5.72 4.90 -7.88
C ASP A 470 -7.16 5.25 -7.44
N ASP A 471 -8.15 4.62 -8.05
CA ASP A 471 -9.57 4.86 -7.83
C ASP A 471 -10.04 4.56 -6.40
N HIS A 472 -9.70 3.39 -5.86
CA HIS A 472 -10.15 3.00 -4.53
C HIS A 472 -9.53 3.83 -3.41
N ASP A 473 -8.33 4.38 -3.63
CA ASP A 473 -7.65 5.29 -2.71
C ASP A 473 -8.43 6.59 -2.50
N VAL A 474 -9.19 7.03 -3.52
CA VAL A 474 -10.02 8.25 -3.47
C VAL A 474 -11.51 7.98 -3.26
N TYR A 475 -11.82 6.76 -2.86
CA TYR A 475 -13.14 6.23 -2.64
C TYR A 475 -14.05 6.19 -3.87
N GLN A 476 -13.55 5.69 -5.00
CA GLN A 476 -14.37 5.38 -6.17
C GLN A 476 -14.04 3.97 -6.66
N GLY A 477 -15.04 3.24 -7.15
CA GLY A 477 -14.79 1.92 -7.73
C GLY A 477 -14.07 2.00 -9.08
N ASN A 478 -14.17 3.16 -9.73
CA ASN A 478 -13.41 3.56 -10.89
C ASN A 478 -13.22 5.08 -10.87
N LEU A 479 -12.04 5.57 -11.27
CA LEU A 479 -11.74 7.00 -11.31
C LEU A 479 -11.50 7.47 -12.74
N PHE A 480 -12.38 8.35 -13.20
CA PHE A 480 -12.15 9.20 -14.37
C PHE A 480 -11.94 10.62 -13.87
N GLY A 481 -10.72 11.01 -13.51
CA GLY A 481 -10.48 12.19 -12.67
C GLY A 481 -10.77 13.56 -13.33
N GLU A 482 -10.95 13.62 -14.66
CA GLU A 482 -11.32 14.85 -15.39
C GLU A 482 -10.41 16.06 -15.07
N GLY A 483 -9.14 15.79 -14.77
CA GLY A 483 -8.16 16.82 -14.40
C GLY A 483 -8.44 17.49 -13.05
N GLY A 484 -9.10 16.80 -12.12
CA GLY A 484 -9.42 17.32 -10.78
C GLY A 484 -10.83 17.90 -10.62
N GLU A 485 -11.76 17.62 -11.53
CA GLU A 485 -13.14 18.11 -11.43
C GLU A 485 -13.94 17.47 -10.29
N ALA A 486 -15.12 18.03 -9.99
CA ALA A 486 -16.10 17.37 -9.13
C ALA A 486 -16.96 16.41 -9.95
N GLN A 487 -17.28 15.26 -9.35
CA GLN A 487 -18.27 14.36 -9.92
C GLN A 487 -19.64 15.04 -9.97
N LYS A 488 -20.28 15.05 -11.15
CA LYS A 488 -21.57 15.73 -11.37
C LYS A 488 -22.78 14.83 -11.14
N SER A 489 -22.72 13.59 -11.62
CA SER A 489 -23.83 12.63 -11.59
C SER A 489 -23.31 11.25 -11.19
N THR A 490 -23.11 10.38 -12.16
CA THR A 490 -22.58 9.03 -12.01
C THR A 490 -21.06 9.07 -11.86
N GLN A 491 -20.45 7.92 -11.60
CA GLN A 491 -19.00 7.77 -11.61
C GLN A 491 -18.44 8.01 -13.02
N GLU A 492 -19.19 7.60 -14.05
CA GLU A 492 -18.83 7.65 -15.45
C GLU A 492 -18.94 9.05 -16.08
N ALA A 493 -19.63 9.98 -15.40
CA ALA A 493 -19.55 11.41 -15.71
C ALA A 493 -18.15 12.01 -15.42
N GLY A 494 -17.32 11.28 -14.67
CA GLY A 494 -15.99 11.68 -14.25
C GLY A 494 -15.98 12.77 -13.18
N GLY A 495 -14.78 13.06 -12.69
CA GLY A 495 -14.50 13.89 -11.52
C GLY A 495 -14.41 13.08 -10.21
N TYR A 496 -13.97 13.78 -9.17
CA TYR A 496 -13.83 13.25 -7.83
C TYR A 496 -15.14 13.38 -7.04
N ALA A 497 -15.59 12.29 -6.43
CA ALA A 497 -16.78 12.25 -5.57
C ALA A 497 -16.57 12.98 -4.22
N MET A 498 -15.33 13.00 -3.73
CA MET A 498 -14.98 13.62 -2.44
C MET A 498 -14.62 15.12 -2.60
N PRO A 499 -14.77 15.94 -1.54
CA PRO A 499 -14.30 17.33 -1.53
C PRO A 499 -12.79 17.42 -1.80
N VAL A 500 -12.36 18.51 -2.43
CA VAL A 500 -10.96 18.66 -2.88
C VAL A 500 -9.97 18.69 -1.72
N GLU A 501 -10.39 19.19 -0.55
CA GLU A 501 -9.59 19.17 0.68
C GLU A 501 -9.27 17.74 1.12
N TRP A 502 -10.22 16.82 0.97
CA TRP A 502 -10.03 15.40 1.25
C TRP A 502 -9.18 14.74 0.16
N VAL A 503 -9.41 15.03 -1.12
CA VAL A 503 -8.59 14.49 -2.23
C VAL A 503 -7.12 14.93 -2.08
N ASN A 504 -6.89 16.18 -1.73
CA ASN A 504 -5.54 16.71 -1.48
C ASN A 504 -4.91 16.11 -0.22
N MET A 505 -5.70 15.66 0.76
CA MET A 505 -5.18 14.86 1.87
C MET A 505 -4.61 13.54 1.36
N VAL A 506 -5.37 12.81 0.53
CA VAL A 506 -4.92 11.54 -0.09
C VAL A 506 -3.66 11.74 -0.92
N HIS A 507 -3.62 12.76 -1.77
CA HIS A 507 -2.44 13.06 -2.56
C HIS A 507 -1.24 13.37 -1.65
N ARG A 508 -1.41 14.16 -0.58
CA ARG A 508 -0.29 14.46 0.34
C ARG A 508 0.23 13.22 1.06
N THR A 509 -0.65 12.39 1.63
CA THR A 509 -0.23 11.21 2.40
C THR A 509 0.53 10.20 1.54
N GLN A 510 0.16 10.07 0.26
CA GLN A 510 0.77 9.10 -0.66
C GLN A 510 1.95 9.68 -1.45
N THR A 511 1.95 10.95 -1.83
CA THR A 511 2.90 11.46 -2.84
C THR A 511 3.82 12.59 -2.38
N ALA A 512 3.60 13.21 -1.20
CA ALA A 512 4.37 14.39 -0.80
C ALA A 512 5.90 14.18 -0.70
N HIS A 513 6.34 12.93 -0.47
CA HIS A 513 7.75 12.53 -0.39
C HIS A 513 8.40 12.27 -1.76
N HIS A 514 7.64 12.30 -2.86
CA HIS A 514 8.15 12.18 -4.22
C HIS A 514 9.05 13.38 -4.58
N PRO A 515 9.85 13.29 -5.65
CA PRO A 515 10.41 14.48 -6.30
C PRO A 515 9.32 15.51 -6.59
N ASP A 516 9.71 16.76 -6.77
CA ASP A 516 8.72 17.79 -7.09
C ASP A 516 8.03 17.48 -8.42
N PRO A 517 6.71 17.69 -8.52
CA PRO A 517 5.97 17.40 -9.74
C PRO A 517 6.50 18.26 -10.89
N TYR A 518 6.42 17.71 -12.10
CA TYR A 518 6.82 18.43 -13.32
C TYR A 518 6.03 19.74 -13.47
N ASP A 519 4.74 19.72 -13.18
CA ASP A 519 3.92 20.93 -13.06
C ASP A 519 3.37 21.08 -11.63
N PRO A 520 3.96 21.99 -10.82
CA PRO A 520 3.50 22.23 -9.46
C PRO A 520 2.21 23.05 -9.38
N ALA A 521 1.74 23.65 -10.49
CA ALA A 521 0.48 24.38 -10.48
C ALA A 521 -0.69 23.40 -10.23
N PRO A 522 -1.56 23.66 -9.24
CA PRO A 522 -2.71 22.79 -8.99
C PRO A 522 -3.59 22.64 -10.23
N ALA A 523 -4.15 21.45 -10.40
CA ALA A 523 -5.17 21.17 -11.40
C ALA A 523 -6.52 21.78 -11.00
N ARG A 524 -7.62 21.36 -11.63
CA ARG A 524 -8.94 21.94 -11.39
C ARG A 524 -9.36 21.75 -9.93
N ARG A 525 -10.17 22.69 -9.43
CA ARG A 525 -10.57 22.82 -8.01
C ARG A 525 -9.41 22.99 -7.01
N GLY A 526 -8.17 23.18 -7.46
CA GLY A 526 -7.00 23.21 -6.58
C GLY A 526 -6.46 21.83 -6.24
N THR A 527 -6.76 20.80 -7.05
CA THR A 527 -6.25 19.43 -6.85
C THR A 527 -4.74 19.39 -7.07
N LEU A 528 -3.98 18.80 -6.15
CA LEU A 528 -2.51 18.73 -6.22
C LEU A 528 -2.04 17.73 -7.28
N ASN A 529 -0.96 18.06 -8.00
CA ASN A 529 -0.29 17.17 -8.95
C ASN A 529 0.92 16.49 -8.31
N TYR A 530 1.26 15.29 -8.79
CA TYR A 530 2.41 14.51 -8.31
C TYR A 530 3.24 13.85 -9.43
N TYR A 531 2.80 13.92 -10.69
CA TYR A 531 3.52 13.31 -11.81
C TYR A 531 4.83 14.05 -12.09
N GLY A 532 5.86 13.30 -12.50
CA GLY A 532 7.18 13.86 -12.75
C GLY A 532 8.29 12.81 -12.84
N PRO A 533 9.55 13.25 -13.02
CA PRO A 533 10.68 12.35 -13.16
C PRO A 533 11.30 11.96 -11.80
N LEU A 534 11.72 10.70 -11.70
CA LEU A 534 12.63 10.20 -10.66
C LEU A 534 13.85 9.58 -11.33
N THR A 535 15.07 9.96 -10.95
CA THR A 535 16.28 9.25 -11.40
C THR A 535 16.96 8.62 -10.21
N TYR A 536 17.06 7.29 -10.21
CA TYR A 536 17.61 6.50 -9.12
C TYR A 536 18.29 5.24 -9.67
N GLY A 537 19.48 4.90 -9.18
CA GLY A 537 20.25 3.74 -9.59
C GLY A 537 20.65 3.75 -11.05
N ARG A 538 20.82 4.93 -11.67
CA ARG A 538 20.97 5.14 -13.12
C ARG A 538 19.77 4.64 -13.95
N VAL A 539 18.57 4.63 -13.39
CA VAL A 539 17.32 4.41 -14.11
C VAL A 539 16.45 5.66 -13.96
N SER A 540 15.94 6.17 -15.08
CA SER A 540 15.00 7.29 -15.06
C SER A 540 13.57 6.76 -15.16
N PHE A 541 12.74 7.13 -14.19
CA PHE A 541 11.34 6.78 -14.09
C PHE A 541 10.48 7.98 -14.46
N ALA A 542 9.46 7.79 -15.30
CA ALA A 542 8.34 8.71 -15.42
C ALA A 542 7.20 8.23 -14.51
N ILE A 543 6.87 9.01 -13.49
CA ILE A 543 5.72 8.77 -12.61
C ILE A 543 4.52 9.49 -13.23
N LEU A 544 3.46 8.76 -13.53
CA LEU A 544 2.24 9.28 -14.14
C LEU A 544 1.08 9.33 -13.15
N ALA A 545 0.09 10.17 -13.47
CA ALA A 545 -1.20 10.26 -12.81
C ALA A 545 -2.30 9.95 -13.85
N ASP A 546 -2.37 8.71 -14.34
CA ASP A 546 -3.24 8.36 -15.48
C ASP A 546 -4.74 8.48 -15.11
N ARG A 547 -5.13 8.10 -13.89
CA ARG A 547 -6.49 8.26 -13.38
C ARG A 547 -6.91 9.71 -13.17
N GLN A 548 -6.01 10.58 -12.71
CA GLN A 548 -6.34 11.96 -12.34
C GLN A 548 -6.85 12.79 -13.53
N PHE A 549 -6.40 12.49 -14.75
CA PHE A 549 -6.70 13.28 -15.95
C PHE A 549 -7.62 12.56 -16.93
N LYS A 550 -7.86 11.26 -16.73
CA LYS A 550 -8.71 10.47 -17.61
C LYS A 550 -10.13 11.04 -17.68
N SER A 551 -10.65 11.14 -18.89
CA SER A 551 -12.03 11.54 -19.16
C SER A 551 -13.04 10.46 -18.79
N GLY A 552 -14.20 10.85 -18.27
CA GLY A 552 -15.36 9.98 -18.06
C GLY A 552 -16.08 9.68 -19.38
N PRO A 553 -16.59 8.45 -19.59
CA PRO A 553 -17.26 8.05 -20.83
C PRO A 553 -18.70 8.57 -20.97
N GLU A 554 -19.40 8.92 -19.88
CA GLU A 554 -20.82 9.27 -19.91
C GLU A 554 -21.09 10.45 -20.86
N GLY A 555 -22.02 10.23 -21.80
CA GLY A 555 -22.41 11.23 -22.79
C GLY A 555 -21.36 11.54 -23.87
N LYS A 556 -20.19 10.88 -23.84
CA LYS A 556 -19.10 11.07 -24.82
C LYS A 556 -18.92 9.89 -25.75
N VAL A 557 -19.24 8.68 -25.30
CA VAL A 557 -19.12 7.43 -26.07
C VAL A 557 -20.51 6.83 -26.37
N PRO A 558 -20.62 5.87 -27.31
CA PRO A 558 -21.89 5.20 -27.57
C PRO A 558 -22.43 4.49 -26.31
N SER A 559 -23.74 4.27 -26.28
CA SER A 559 -24.42 3.66 -25.13
C SER A 559 -23.77 2.34 -24.72
N THR A 560 -23.46 2.21 -23.43
CA THR A 560 -22.89 0.99 -22.84
C THR A 560 -23.98 0.01 -22.35
N GLY A 561 -25.26 0.39 -22.51
CA GLY A 561 -26.40 -0.38 -22.03
C GLY A 561 -26.64 -0.15 -20.54
N GLY A 562 -26.20 -1.08 -19.69
CA GLY A 562 -26.54 -1.10 -18.26
C GLY A 562 -25.61 -0.27 -17.38
N ARG A 563 -24.38 -0.73 -17.18
CA ARG A 563 -23.33 -0.06 -16.40
C ARG A 563 -22.56 0.89 -17.33
N GLY A 564 -22.28 2.13 -16.91
CA GLY A 564 -21.87 3.24 -17.79
C GLY A 564 -20.48 3.10 -18.45
N ASP A 565 -19.68 2.15 -17.99
CA ASP A 565 -18.28 1.91 -18.36
C ASP A 565 -18.03 0.50 -18.91
N HIS A 566 -19.02 -0.40 -18.87
CA HIS A 566 -18.92 -1.77 -19.36
C HIS A 566 -19.82 -1.98 -20.57
N VAL A 567 -19.24 -2.46 -21.67
CA VAL A 567 -20.02 -2.92 -22.84
C VAL A 567 -20.01 -4.43 -22.90
N LYS A 568 -21.19 -5.05 -22.86
CA LYS A 568 -21.38 -6.52 -22.94
C LYS A 568 -21.95 -7.01 -24.27
N ASP A 569 -22.41 -6.09 -25.11
CA ASP A 569 -22.99 -6.41 -26.40
C ASP A 569 -21.92 -6.99 -27.35
N PRO A 570 -22.02 -8.27 -27.77
CA PRO A 570 -21.03 -8.90 -28.65
C PRO A 570 -20.90 -8.22 -30.01
N ASP A 571 -21.91 -7.46 -30.44
CA ASP A 571 -21.93 -6.78 -31.74
C ASP A 571 -21.38 -5.33 -31.66
N PHE A 572 -20.94 -4.88 -30.49
CA PHE A 572 -20.36 -3.54 -30.31
C PHE A 572 -19.04 -3.37 -31.07
N ASP A 573 -19.00 -2.40 -31.99
CA ASP A 573 -17.77 -1.98 -32.67
C ASP A 573 -16.95 -1.02 -31.79
N PRO A 574 -15.80 -1.44 -31.25
CA PRO A 574 -15.00 -0.62 -30.34
C PRO A 574 -14.48 0.66 -30.98
N ARG A 575 -14.34 0.71 -32.31
CA ARG A 575 -13.82 1.89 -33.01
C ARG A 575 -14.73 3.10 -32.86
N THR A 576 -16.00 2.87 -32.55
CA THR A 576 -16.98 3.94 -32.28
C THR A 576 -16.72 4.64 -30.95
N ALA A 577 -15.87 4.09 -30.09
CA ALA A 577 -15.44 4.68 -28.81
C ALA A 577 -14.25 5.65 -28.93
N ASP A 578 -13.53 5.66 -30.05
CA ASP A 578 -12.45 6.63 -30.30
C ASP A 578 -13.06 7.96 -30.75
N VAL A 579 -13.37 8.79 -29.77
CA VAL A 579 -14.03 10.09 -29.95
C VAL A 579 -13.03 11.24 -29.71
N PRO A 580 -13.17 12.38 -30.40
CA PRO A 580 -12.32 13.54 -30.15
C PRO A 580 -12.66 14.21 -28.81
N GLY A 581 -11.70 14.96 -28.25
CA GLY A 581 -11.94 15.81 -27.07
C GLY A 581 -11.97 15.08 -25.73
N VAL A 582 -11.49 13.84 -25.67
CA VAL A 582 -11.25 13.08 -24.44
C VAL A 582 -9.75 12.92 -24.18
N ASP A 583 -9.41 12.81 -22.91
CA ASP A 583 -8.03 12.76 -22.40
C ASP A 583 -7.77 11.45 -21.63
N LEU A 584 -6.52 10.97 -21.70
CA LEU A 584 -5.97 9.97 -20.78
C LEU A 584 -5.07 10.66 -19.75
N LEU A 585 -3.95 11.24 -20.20
CA LEU A 585 -2.98 11.91 -19.33
C LEU A 585 -3.19 13.43 -19.24
N GLY A 586 -3.93 14.01 -20.18
CA GLY A 586 -4.03 15.45 -20.36
C GLY A 586 -2.74 16.06 -20.94
N SER A 587 -2.87 17.23 -21.55
CA SER A 587 -1.80 17.83 -22.38
C SER A 587 -0.47 18.10 -21.65
N LYS A 588 -0.51 18.45 -20.36
CA LYS A 588 0.71 18.74 -19.59
C LYS A 588 1.52 17.49 -19.25
N GLN A 589 0.86 16.37 -18.93
CA GLN A 589 1.55 15.09 -18.72
C GLN A 589 2.06 14.51 -20.05
N GLU A 590 1.29 14.65 -21.14
CA GLU A 590 1.77 14.26 -22.48
C GLU A 590 3.05 15.02 -22.84
N LYS A 591 3.06 16.34 -22.64
CA LYS A 591 4.26 17.17 -22.83
C LYS A 591 5.44 16.74 -21.94
N PHE A 592 5.19 16.49 -20.65
CA PHE A 592 6.20 15.95 -19.75
C PHE A 592 6.82 14.66 -20.30
N LEU A 593 5.98 13.73 -20.77
CA LEU A 593 6.44 12.42 -21.25
C LEU A 593 7.28 12.56 -22.54
N GLU A 594 6.92 13.50 -23.41
CA GLU A 594 7.71 13.83 -24.61
C GLU A 594 9.08 14.43 -24.27
N GLU A 595 9.14 15.38 -23.34
CA GLU A 595 10.40 15.99 -22.88
C GLU A 595 11.27 14.96 -22.14
N TRP A 596 10.66 14.18 -21.26
CA TRP A 596 11.33 13.10 -20.53
C TRP A 596 11.90 12.02 -21.46
N ALA A 597 11.25 11.71 -22.58
CA ALA A 597 11.76 10.73 -23.54
C ALA A 597 13.11 11.14 -24.16
N ALA A 598 13.36 12.45 -24.28
CA ALA A 598 14.61 13.01 -24.78
C ALA A 598 15.69 13.22 -23.68
N ASP A 599 15.29 13.32 -22.41
CA ASP A 599 16.22 13.56 -21.30
C ASP A 599 16.84 12.25 -20.76
N TRP A 600 18.11 12.02 -21.07
CA TRP A 600 18.87 10.84 -20.63
C TRP A 600 19.90 11.14 -19.53
N ARG A 601 19.83 12.31 -18.91
CA ARG A 601 20.76 12.67 -17.82
C ARG A 601 20.64 11.69 -16.67
N GLY A 602 21.79 11.22 -16.19
CA GLY A 602 21.94 10.30 -15.07
C GLY A 602 21.42 8.89 -15.34
N ALA A 603 20.93 8.55 -16.54
CA ALA A 603 20.17 7.32 -16.76
C ALA A 603 20.69 6.45 -17.91
N ASP A 604 20.69 5.14 -17.67
CA ASP A 604 21.04 4.05 -18.59
C ASP A 604 19.82 3.35 -19.19
N LEU A 605 18.77 3.22 -18.37
CA LEU A 605 17.50 2.62 -18.71
C LEU A 605 16.37 3.57 -18.30
N LYS A 606 15.20 3.36 -18.89
CA LYS A 606 13.99 4.12 -18.59
C LYS A 606 12.83 3.20 -18.27
N ALA A 607 12.00 3.62 -17.32
CA ALA A 607 10.77 2.94 -16.94
C ALA A 607 9.65 3.96 -16.71
N VAL A 608 8.40 3.52 -16.87
CA VAL A 608 7.19 4.30 -16.56
C VAL A 608 6.46 3.61 -15.43
N LEU A 609 5.98 4.40 -14.46
CA LEU A 609 5.11 3.96 -13.38
C LEU A 609 3.75 4.63 -13.56
N SER A 610 2.67 3.85 -13.61
CA SER A 610 1.29 4.36 -13.57
C SER A 610 0.37 3.37 -12.89
N GLN A 611 -0.87 3.79 -12.65
CA GLN A 611 -1.87 2.97 -11.97
C GLN A 611 -2.29 1.78 -12.84
N THR A 612 -2.50 2.03 -14.13
CA THR A 612 -3.04 1.03 -15.06
C THR A 612 -2.09 0.73 -16.22
N VAL A 613 -2.17 -0.49 -16.75
CA VAL A 613 -1.61 -0.80 -18.07
C VAL A 613 -2.46 -0.18 -19.18
N PHE A 614 -1.82 0.27 -20.26
CA PHE A 614 -2.50 0.97 -21.37
C PHE A 614 -3.07 0.00 -22.42
N THR A 615 -3.83 -0.98 -21.94
CA THR A 615 -4.55 -1.97 -22.75
C THR A 615 -5.77 -2.47 -22.00
N SER A 616 -6.79 -2.88 -22.74
CA SER A 616 -7.94 -3.57 -22.17
C SER A 616 -7.79 -5.08 -22.32
N MET A 617 -6.81 -5.67 -21.61
CA MET A 617 -6.51 -7.09 -21.76
C MET A 617 -7.54 -7.98 -21.08
N ALA A 618 -7.96 -7.71 -19.84
CA ALA A 618 -8.85 -8.60 -19.10
C ALA A 618 -10.17 -8.85 -19.85
N THR A 619 -10.48 -10.12 -20.13
CA THR A 619 -11.66 -10.51 -20.91
C THR A 619 -12.91 -10.65 -20.07
N THR A 620 -12.73 -11.26 -18.91
CA THR A 620 -13.81 -11.74 -18.04
C THR A 620 -13.65 -11.10 -16.68
N HIS A 621 -14.74 -10.61 -16.10
CA HIS A 621 -14.71 -9.72 -14.95
C HIS A 621 -15.69 -10.15 -13.85
N GLY A 622 -15.24 -10.02 -12.60
CA GLY A 622 -16.05 -10.15 -11.40
C GLY A 622 -16.55 -11.57 -11.09
N GLY A 623 -17.20 -11.73 -9.93
CA GLY A 623 -17.70 -13.05 -9.49
C GLY A 623 -18.80 -13.65 -10.38
N GLY A 624 -19.46 -12.82 -11.21
CA GLY A 624 -20.42 -13.27 -12.22
C GLY A 624 -19.78 -13.75 -13.53
N GLN A 625 -18.45 -13.62 -13.66
CA GLN A 625 -17.69 -13.93 -14.88
C GLN A 625 -18.28 -13.25 -16.13
N GLU A 626 -18.54 -11.95 -16.04
CA GLU A 626 -19.07 -11.17 -17.15
C GLU A 626 -18.00 -11.02 -18.22
N VAL A 627 -18.31 -11.38 -19.47
CA VAL A 627 -17.43 -11.12 -20.62
C VAL A 627 -17.68 -9.69 -21.09
N LEU A 628 -16.63 -8.88 -21.13
CA LEU A 628 -16.70 -7.52 -21.63
C LEU A 628 -16.21 -7.46 -23.07
N ILE A 629 -16.82 -6.58 -23.85
CA ILE A 629 -16.45 -6.25 -25.24
C ILE A 629 -15.72 -4.92 -25.28
N ALA A 630 -16.01 -4.01 -24.36
CA ALA A 630 -15.22 -2.82 -24.07
C ALA A 630 -15.30 -2.52 -22.56
N ASP A 631 -14.17 -2.11 -22.00
CA ASP A 631 -14.00 -1.70 -20.61
C ASP A 631 -13.38 -0.30 -20.58
N TYR A 632 -14.21 0.72 -20.41
CA TYR A 632 -13.76 2.12 -20.43
C TYR A 632 -12.86 2.46 -19.24
N ASP A 633 -12.91 1.68 -18.17
CA ASP A 633 -12.04 1.85 -17.01
C ASP A 633 -10.57 1.56 -17.31
N SER A 634 -10.34 0.56 -18.14
CA SER A 634 -9.00 0.22 -18.61
C SER A 634 -8.40 1.39 -19.39
N SER A 635 -7.09 1.57 -19.29
CA SER A 635 -6.38 2.56 -20.13
C SER A 635 -6.08 2.04 -21.53
N GLY A 636 -6.82 1.02 -22.00
CA GLY A 636 -7.02 0.82 -23.44
C GLY A 636 -7.84 1.96 -24.07
N TRP A 637 -8.66 2.65 -23.27
CA TRP A 637 -9.40 3.84 -23.68
C TRP A 637 -9.05 5.04 -22.79
N PRO A 638 -9.07 6.30 -23.30
CA PRO A 638 -9.30 6.68 -24.71
C PRO A 638 -8.21 6.26 -25.70
N GLN A 639 -8.61 5.74 -26.87
CA GLN A 639 -7.70 5.07 -27.83
C GLN A 639 -6.66 6.03 -28.41
N SER A 640 -7.09 7.13 -29.02
CA SER A 640 -6.17 8.13 -29.59
C SER A 640 -5.20 8.73 -28.55
N PRO A 641 -5.64 9.17 -27.35
CA PRO A 641 -4.73 9.57 -26.26
C PRO A 641 -3.78 8.48 -25.77
N ARG A 642 -4.25 7.24 -25.63
CA ARG A 642 -3.41 6.08 -25.29
C ARG A 642 -2.28 5.91 -26.30
N ASP A 643 -2.57 5.98 -27.59
CA ASP A 643 -1.57 5.85 -28.65
C ASP A 643 -0.52 6.97 -28.60
N ARG A 644 -0.91 8.21 -28.28
CA ARG A 644 0.06 9.32 -28.08
C ARG A 644 0.99 9.04 -26.91
N ALA A 645 0.46 8.60 -25.77
CA ALA A 645 1.27 8.24 -24.62
C ALA A 645 2.27 7.12 -24.95
N LEU A 646 1.81 6.05 -25.60
CA LEU A 646 2.68 4.94 -26.00
C LEU A 646 3.75 5.34 -27.02
N ARG A 647 3.48 6.29 -27.92
CA ARG A 647 4.51 6.86 -28.81
C ARG A 647 5.60 7.56 -28.02
N ALA A 648 5.24 8.37 -27.03
CA ALA A 648 6.22 9.06 -26.18
C ALA A 648 7.07 8.06 -25.38
N MET A 649 6.45 7.04 -24.79
CA MET A 649 7.16 5.97 -24.07
C MET A 649 8.08 5.16 -24.99
N ARG A 650 7.60 4.83 -26.19
CA ARG A 650 8.36 4.13 -27.25
C ARG A 650 9.62 4.89 -27.62
N ARG A 651 9.53 6.21 -27.83
CA ARG A 651 10.68 7.09 -28.16
C ARG A 651 11.82 7.01 -27.13
N ALA A 652 11.54 6.55 -25.91
CA ALA A 652 12.50 6.42 -24.83
C ALA A 652 12.98 4.98 -24.58
N PHE A 653 12.51 3.99 -25.36
CA PHE A 653 12.73 2.56 -25.11
C PHE A 653 12.36 2.13 -23.68
N ALA A 654 11.36 2.79 -23.11
CA ALA A 654 10.97 2.58 -21.72
C ALA A 654 10.13 1.31 -21.55
N VAL A 655 10.32 0.62 -20.42
CA VAL A 655 9.39 -0.41 -19.94
C VAL A 655 8.29 0.24 -19.10
N HIS A 656 7.11 -0.39 -18.99
CA HIS A 656 6.01 0.09 -18.17
C HIS A 656 5.72 -0.86 -17.00
N ILE A 657 5.59 -0.34 -15.79
CA ILE A 657 5.21 -1.07 -14.58
C ILE A 657 3.91 -0.45 -14.05
N ALA A 658 2.88 -1.26 -13.81
CA ALA A 658 1.57 -0.79 -13.39
C ALA A 658 0.77 -1.84 -12.61
N GLY A 659 -0.36 -1.42 -12.02
CA GLY A 659 -1.27 -2.22 -11.22
C GLY A 659 -2.67 -2.38 -11.82
N ASP A 660 -3.69 -2.15 -10.98
CA ASP A 660 -5.16 -2.28 -11.22
C ASP A 660 -5.66 -3.67 -11.67
N GLN A 661 -5.04 -4.30 -12.64
CA GLN A 661 -5.63 -5.39 -13.43
C GLN A 661 -6.06 -6.64 -12.66
N HIS A 662 -5.63 -6.83 -11.40
CA HIS A 662 -5.93 -8.04 -10.61
C HIS A 662 -5.61 -9.36 -11.34
N LEU A 663 -4.73 -9.28 -12.33
CA LEU A 663 -4.41 -10.33 -13.26
C LEU A 663 -2.93 -10.15 -13.62
N PRO A 664 -2.03 -10.94 -13.03
CA PRO A 664 -0.61 -10.80 -13.30
C PRO A 664 -0.32 -11.10 -14.77
N ALA A 665 0.34 -10.16 -15.45
CA ALA A 665 0.64 -10.28 -16.87
C ALA A 665 1.87 -9.48 -17.29
N VAL A 666 2.61 -10.06 -18.24
CA VAL A 666 3.59 -9.32 -19.05
C VAL A 666 3.04 -9.23 -20.46
N VAL A 667 2.81 -8.02 -20.94
CA VAL A 667 2.28 -7.75 -22.27
C VAL A 667 3.20 -6.82 -23.04
N GLN A 668 3.15 -6.86 -24.36
CA GLN A 668 3.80 -5.88 -25.20
C GLN A 668 2.73 -5.17 -26.03
N TYR A 669 2.69 -3.85 -25.89
CA TYR A 669 1.72 -3.03 -26.59
C TYR A 669 2.02 -3.02 -28.09
N GLY A 670 0.96 -2.85 -28.86
CA GLY A 670 1.03 -2.40 -30.24
C GLY A 670 0.18 -1.16 -30.45
N ILE A 671 0.58 -0.37 -31.43
CA ILE A 671 -0.13 0.80 -31.90
C ILE A 671 -0.54 0.59 -33.36
N GLU A 672 0.43 0.41 -34.26
CA GLU A 672 0.14 0.08 -35.67
C GLU A 672 0.09 -1.43 -35.88
N THR A 673 1.00 -2.14 -35.22
CA THR A 673 1.25 -3.57 -35.37
C THR A 673 1.59 -4.19 -34.02
N HIS A 674 1.51 -5.52 -33.91
CA HIS A 674 1.97 -6.20 -32.69
C HIS A 674 3.45 -5.89 -32.42
N ARG A 675 3.77 -5.63 -31.15
CA ARG A 675 5.15 -5.47 -30.65
C ARG A 675 5.87 -4.21 -31.14
N ASP A 676 5.16 -3.18 -31.55
CA ASP A 676 5.78 -1.92 -31.99
C ASP A 676 5.76 -0.82 -30.93
N ALA A 677 5.54 -1.16 -29.66
CA ALA A 677 5.49 -0.26 -28.51
C ALA A 677 6.01 -0.97 -27.23
N PRO A 678 6.09 -0.26 -26.09
CA PRO A 678 6.66 -0.78 -24.84
C PRO A 678 6.13 -2.13 -24.37
N VAL A 679 7.00 -2.87 -23.67
CA VAL A 679 6.60 -3.99 -22.82
C VAL A 679 6.11 -3.42 -21.49
N ALA A 680 5.01 -3.99 -20.98
CA ALA A 680 4.40 -3.63 -19.73
C ALA A 680 4.24 -4.84 -18.81
N PHE A 681 4.37 -4.59 -17.51
CA PHE A 681 4.12 -5.56 -16.46
C PHE A 681 3.00 -5.04 -15.57
N ALA A 682 1.91 -5.80 -15.54
CA ALA A 682 0.89 -5.71 -14.49
C ALA A 682 1.25 -6.73 -13.43
N GLY A 683 1.78 -6.29 -12.28
CA GLY A 683 2.10 -7.16 -11.17
C GLY A 683 0.86 -7.86 -10.61
N PRO A 684 1.04 -8.97 -9.88
CA PRO A 684 -0.06 -9.57 -9.15
C PRO A 684 -0.51 -8.62 -8.05
N ALA A 685 -1.83 -8.50 -7.86
CA ALA A 685 -2.38 -7.80 -6.71
C ALA A 685 -1.88 -8.44 -5.41
N VAL A 686 -1.62 -7.63 -4.38
CA VAL A 686 -1.28 -8.13 -3.04
C VAL A 686 -2.40 -9.03 -2.52
N ASN A 687 -3.64 -8.57 -2.66
CA ASN A 687 -4.84 -9.34 -2.36
C ASN A 687 -5.94 -8.99 -3.36
N VAL A 688 -6.29 -9.92 -4.25
CA VAL A 688 -7.34 -9.68 -5.25
C VAL A 688 -8.72 -9.54 -4.60
N GLY A 689 -9.31 -8.34 -4.69
CA GLY A 689 -10.71 -8.09 -4.34
C GLY A 689 -11.66 -8.52 -5.46
N TYR A 690 -11.47 -7.95 -6.65
CA TYR A 690 -12.31 -8.13 -7.83
C TYR A 690 -11.60 -9.02 -8.88
N PRO A 691 -11.94 -10.30 -9.03
CA PRO A 691 -11.19 -11.19 -9.91
C PRO A 691 -11.42 -10.82 -11.39
N ARG A 692 -10.36 -10.87 -12.18
CA ARG A 692 -10.35 -10.70 -13.63
C ARG A 692 -9.61 -11.88 -14.27
N TRP A 693 -9.97 -12.24 -15.50
CA TRP A 693 -9.35 -13.34 -16.25
C TRP A 693 -9.03 -12.95 -17.68
N TRP A 694 -8.01 -13.60 -18.24
CA TRP A 694 -7.71 -13.61 -19.67
C TRP A 694 -8.18 -14.90 -20.32
N GLU A 695 -9.24 -14.80 -21.13
CA GLU A 695 -9.93 -15.90 -21.79
C GLU A 695 -10.28 -15.48 -23.23
N PRO A 696 -9.29 -15.40 -24.14
CA PRO A 696 -9.46 -14.83 -25.48
C PRO A 696 -10.51 -15.58 -26.33
N THR A 697 -10.77 -16.85 -26.03
CA THR A 697 -11.79 -17.66 -26.70
C THR A 697 -13.21 -17.28 -26.28
N LYS A 698 -13.42 -16.50 -25.20
CA LYS A 698 -14.75 -16.07 -24.77
C LYS A 698 -15.17 -14.72 -25.36
N THR A 699 -14.23 -13.87 -25.78
CA THR A 699 -14.56 -12.51 -26.29
C THR A 699 -14.92 -12.46 -27.77
N GLY A 700 -14.69 -13.54 -28.53
CA GLY A 700 -14.89 -13.56 -29.98
C GLY A 700 -13.81 -12.83 -30.79
N ARG A 701 -13.29 -11.71 -30.28
CA ARG A 701 -12.27 -10.85 -30.91
C ARG A 701 -10.95 -11.55 -31.19
N ASN A 702 -10.57 -12.48 -30.31
CA ASN A 702 -9.28 -13.16 -30.39
C ASN A 702 -9.33 -14.53 -31.07
N LYS A 703 -10.53 -15.07 -31.36
CA LYS A 703 -10.70 -16.35 -32.06
C LYS A 703 -10.12 -16.32 -33.48
N ALA A 704 -10.12 -15.16 -34.13
CA ALA A 704 -9.64 -14.98 -35.50
C ALA A 704 -8.12 -15.23 -35.67
N THR A 705 -7.34 -15.17 -34.58
CA THR A 705 -5.89 -15.46 -34.61
C THR A 705 -5.56 -16.95 -34.54
N GLY A 706 -6.57 -17.82 -34.30
CA GLY A 706 -6.38 -19.26 -34.15
C GLY A 706 -5.61 -19.69 -32.90
N ASN A 707 -5.32 -18.77 -31.97
CA ASN A 707 -4.51 -19.05 -30.79
C ASN A 707 -5.37 -19.55 -29.62
N THR A 708 -5.27 -20.86 -29.31
CA THR A 708 -5.91 -21.47 -28.12
C THR A 708 -5.07 -21.35 -26.85
N ARG A 709 -3.86 -20.80 -26.93
CA ARG A 709 -2.99 -20.56 -25.78
C ARG A 709 -3.26 -19.17 -25.21
N LEU A 710 -2.82 -18.95 -23.96
CA LEU A 710 -2.96 -17.66 -23.29
C LEU A 710 -1.85 -16.64 -23.67
N THR A 711 -0.85 -17.04 -24.45
CA THR A 711 0.29 -16.19 -24.87
C THR A 711 0.40 -16.10 -26.39
N GLY A 712 0.94 -15.01 -26.91
CA GLY A 712 1.05 -14.73 -28.36
C GLY A 712 0.45 -13.38 -28.76
N ASN A 713 0.16 -13.21 -30.05
CA ASN A 713 -0.41 -11.98 -30.61
C ASN A 713 -1.95 -12.05 -30.62
N PHE A 714 -2.60 -10.98 -30.17
CA PHE A 714 -4.03 -10.83 -29.94
C PHE A 714 -4.49 -9.40 -30.26
N LEU A 715 -5.79 -9.17 -30.16
CA LEU A 715 -6.38 -7.84 -30.09
C LEU A 715 -7.00 -7.64 -28.70
N ASP A 716 -6.87 -6.44 -28.14
CA ASP A 716 -7.55 -6.11 -26.88
C ASP A 716 -9.02 -5.69 -27.11
N HIS A 717 -9.73 -5.33 -26.03
CA HIS A 717 -11.14 -4.92 -26.11
C HIS A 717 -11.39 -3.54 -26.75
N PHE A 718 -10.38 -2.87 -27.25
CA PHE A 718 -10.58 -1.72 -28.15
C PHE A 718 -10.01 -1.98 -29.55
N GLY A 719 -9.54 -3.20 -29.81
CA GLY A 719 -9.00 -3.61 -31.10
C GLY A 719 -7.53 -3.26 -31.29
N HIS A 720 -6.81 -2.85 -30.24
CA HIS A 720 -5.38 -2.58 -30.36
C HIS A 720 -4.60 -3.89 -30.52
N PRO A 721 -3.53 -3.91 -31.34
CA PRO A 721 -2.60 -5.03 -31.35
C PRO A 721 -1.99 -5.21 -29.95
N LEU A 722 -2.09 -6.42 -29.41
CA LEU A 722 -1.60 -6.77 -28.07
C LEU A 722 -0.81 -8.07 -28.17
N THR A 723 0.37 -8.12 -27.56
CA THR A 723 1.11 -9.38 -27.42
C THR A 723 1.16 -9.78 -25.95
N VAL A 724 0.68 -10.97 -25.60
CA VAL A 724 0.78 -11.50 -24.24
C VAL A 724 2.01 -12.39 -24.15
N LEU A 725 2.97 -12.03 -23.30
CA LEU A 725 4.22 -12.77 -23.06
C LEU A 725 4.08 -13.76 -21.92
N ALA A 726 3.39 -13.36 -20.84
CA ALA A 726 3.00 -14.23 -19.73
C ALA A 726 1.70 -13.71 -19.11
N VAL A 727 0.86 -14.60 -18.59
CA VAL A 727 -0.37 -14.26 -17.86
C VAL A 727 -0.77 -15.44 -17.00
N HIS A 728 -1.31 -15.19 -15.81
CA HIS A 728 -1.80 -16.24 -14.93
C HIS A 728 -3.20 -15.93 -14.41
N ASN A 729 -4.17 -16.74 -14.82
CA ASN A 729 -5.55 -16.65 -14.36
C ASN A 729 -5.70 -17.19 -12.93
N GLY A 730 -6.53 -16.56 -12.11
CA GLY A 730 -6.99 -17.14 -10.86
C GLY A 730 -8.03 -18.24 -11.06
N GLU A 731 -8.30 -19.01 -10.02
CA GLU A 731 -9.33 -20.05 -10.02
C GLU A 731 -10.73 -19.42 -10.08
N PRO A 732 -11.63 -19.93 -10.95
CA PRO A 732 -13.00 -19.44 -11.06
C PRO A 732 -13.84 -19.76 -9.82
N VAL A 733 -13.54 -20.85 -9.13
CA VAL A 733 -14.25 -21.31 -7.93
C VAL A 733 -13.32 -21.18 -6.74
N LEU A 734 -13.70 -20.32 -5.80
CA LEU A 734 -12.85 -19.98 -4.67
C LEU A 734 -13.03 -20.98 -3.52
N PRO A 735 -11.94 -21.45 -2.90
CA PRO A 735 -12.00 -22.26 -1.69
C PRO A 735 -12.53 -21.45 -0.50
N ARG A 736 -12.91 -22.16 0.57
CA ARG A 736 -13.19 -21.52 1.87
C ARG A 736 -11.88 -21.14 2.55
N GLY A 737 -11.92 -20.07 3.35
CA GLY A 737 -10.75 -19.53 4.03
C GLY A 737 -10.18 -18.31 3.31
N SER A 738 -9.67 -17.34 4.07
CA SER A 738 -9.24 -16.05 3.50
C SER A 738 -7.90 -16.20 2.76
N LEU A 739 -6.96 -16.96 3.32
CA LEU A 739 -5.64 -17.17 2.71
C LEU A 739 -5.74 -18.05 1.46
N GLU A 740 -6.52 -19.13 1.53
CA GLU A 740 -6.77 -20.01 0.40
C GLU A 740 -7.45 -19.26 -0.75
N ALA A 741 -8.44 -18.41 -0.46
CA ALA A 741 -9.09 -17.60 -1.47
C ALA A 741 -8.12 -16.58 -2.10
N VAL A 742 -7.25 -15.95 -1.32
CA VAL A 742 -6.21 -15.03 -1.82
C VAL A 742 -5.24 -15.75 -2.77
N GLN A 743 -4.77 -16.94 -2.38
CA GLN A 743 -3.90 -17.78 -3.19
C GLN A 743 -4.59 -18.22 -4.49
N ALA A 744 -5.83 -18.68 -4.40
CA ALA A 744 -6.62 -19.13 -5.55
C ALA A 744 -6.86 -18.01 -6.56
N LYS A 745 -6.96 -16.76 -6.12
CA LYS A 745 -7.14 -15.60 -7.01
C LYS A 745 -5.87 -15.13 -7.71
N ALA A 746 -4.76 -15.87 -7.63
CA ALA A 746 -3.46 -15.48 -8.19
C ALA A 746 -2.88 -14.17 -7.59
N SER A 747 -3.18 -13.90 -6.31
CA SER A 747 -2.53 -12.80 -5.57
C SER A 747 -1.05 -13.11 -5.32
N GLY A 748 -0.22 -12.08 -5.12
CA GLY A 748 1.23 -12.29 -5.08
C GLY A 748 2.09 -11.04 -4.91
N LEU A 749 3.35 -11.15 -5.34
CA LEU A 749 4.33 -10.06 -5.37
C LEU A 749 5.04 -10.01 -6.74
N GLY A 750 5.13 -8.82 -7.32
CA GLY A 750 5.92 -8.55 -8.52
C GLY A 750 7.32 -8.00 -8.21
N LEU A 751 8.32 -8.35 -9.01
CA LEU A 751 9.66 -7.74 -8.97
C LEU A 751 10.19 -7.53 -10.38
N VAL A 752 10.70 -6.33 -10.66
CA VAL A 752 11.35 -5.99 -11.94
C VAL A 752 12.84 -5.78 -11.70
N ARG A 753 13.68 -6.47 -12.50
CA ARG A 753 15.14 -6.33 -12.50
C ARG A 753 15.59 -5.59 -13.76
N LEU A 754 16.18 -4.42 -13.60
CA LEU A 754 16.72 -3.60 -14.68
C LEU A 754 18.25 -3.77 -14.73
N ASN A 755 18.73 -4.64 -15.62
CA ASN A 755 20.17 -4.90 -15.79
C ASN A 755 20.78 -3.85 -16.72
N LYS A 756 21.55 -2.91 -16.15
CA LYS A 756 22.15 -1.81 -16.89
C LYS A 756 23.20 -2.30 -17.89
N PRO A 757 24.23 -3.10 -17.54
CA PRO A 757 25.25 -3.49 -18.51
C PRO A 757 24.69 -4.31 -19.69
N LYS A 758 23.79 -5.27 -19.43
CA LYS A 758 23.21 -6.15 -20.45
C LYS A 758 22.06 -5.50 -21.23
N ARG A 759 21.54 -4.36 -20.76
CA ARG A 759 20.33 -3.71 -21.27
C ARG A 759 19.14 -4.68 -21.37
N THR A 760 18.95 -5.48 -20.33
CA THR A 760 17.83 -6.43 -20.21
C THR A 760 16.95 -6.08 -19.02
N ILE A 761 15.65 -6.34 -19.16
CA ILE A 761 14.64 -6.17 -18.12
C ILE A 761 14.02 -7.53 -17.85
N THR A 762 14.03 -7.97 -16.59
CA THR A 762 13.44 -9.25 -16.17
C THR A 762 12.28 -8.99 -15.21
N PHE A 763 11.13 -9.57 -15.51
CA PHE A 763 9.92 -9.53 -14.68
C PHE A 763 9.77 -10.85 -13.95
N GLU A 764 9.66 -10.79 -12.63
CA GLU A 764 9.38 -11.91 -11.75
C GLU A 764 7.99 -11.77 -11.15
N CYS A 765 7.26 -12.87 -11.04
CA CYS A 765 5.90 -12.89 -10.54
C CYS A 765 5.70 -14.06 -9.58
N TRP A 766 5.56 -13.75 -8.29
CA TRP A 766 5.58 -14.72 -7.21
C TRP A 766 4.17 -14.90 -6.63
N PRO A 767 3.63 -16.13 -6.56
CA PRO A 767 2.41 -16.42 -5.80
C PRO A 767 2.51 -15.99 -4.33
N TYR A 768 1.36 -15.72 -3.70
CA TYR A 768 1.28 -15.19 -2.33
C TYR A 768 2.14 -15.96 -1.29
N LEU A 769 2.09 -17.29 -1.32
CA LEU A 769 2.84 -18.17 -0.40
C LEU A 769 4.14 -18.73 -1.00
N ALA A 770 4.66 -18.16 -2.09
CA ALA A 770 5.86 -18.67 -2.74
C ALA A 770 7.10 -18.62 -1.84
N ASP A 771 8.07 -19.51 -2.09
CA ASP A 771 9.41 -19.40 -1.53
C ASP A 771 10.32 -18.68 -2.52
N VAL A 772 10.48 -17.37 -2.34
CA VAL A 772 11.26 -16.52 -3.25
C VAL A 772 12.75 -16.86 -3.34
N SER A 773 13.27 -17.74 -2.48
CA SER A 773 14.64 -18.27 -2.61
C SER A 773 14.77 -19.35 -3.70
N ARG A 774 13.63 -19.85 -4.20
CA ARG A 774 13.52 -20.92 -5.18
C ARG A 774 12.86 -20.41 -6.47
N PRO A 775 13.64 -20.17 -7.54
CA PRO A 775 13.12 -19.61 -8.80
C PRO A 775 11.96 -20.39 -9.43
N ASP A 776 11.90 -21.71 -9.19
CA ASP A 776 10.86 -22.61 -9.69
C ASP A 776 9.49 -22.45 -9.00
N THR A 777 9.38 -21.58 -7.98
CA THR A 777 8.12 -21.31 -7.27
C THR A 777 7.36 -20.08 -7.78
N GLN A 778 7.87 -19.40 -8.81
CA GLN A 778 7.12 -18.36 -9.54
C GLN A 778 5.89 -18.94 -10.24
N PHE A 779 4.97 -18.07 -10.67
CA PHE A 779 3.89 -18.53 -11.55
C PHE A 779 4.48 -19.14 -12.85
N PRO A 780 3.85 -20.18 -13.40
CA PRO A 780 4.28 -20.75 -14.67
C PRO A 780 4.39 -19.71 -15.79
N GLY A 781 5.52 -19.70 -16.50
CA GLY A 781 5.82 -18.72 -17.55
C GLY A 781 6.71 -17.56 -17.10
N TRP A 782 7.00 -17.44 -15.81
CA TRP A 782 7.97 -16.49 -15.25
C TRP A 782 9.27 -17.18 -14.81
N PRO A 783 10.41 -16.45 -14.76
CA PRO A 783 10.53 -15.03 -15.10
C PRO A 783 10.53 -14.77 -16.62
N VAL A 784 10.07 -13.59 -17.03
CA VAL A 784 10.11 -13.12 -18.43
C VAL A 784 11.24 -12.11 -18.57
N THR A 785 12.12 -12.27 -19.57
CA THR A 785 13.20 -11.31 -19.84
C THR A 785 13.09 -10.74 -21.25
N VAL A 786 13.21 -9.41 -21.36
CA VAL A 786 13.22 -8.66 -22.62
C VAL A 786 14.45 -7.78 -22.70
N ARG A 787 14.85 -7.36 -23.90
CA ARG A 787 15.92 -6.38 -24.11
C ARG A 787 15.33 -4.98 -24.12
N GLN A 788 16.12 -3.97 -23.76
CA GLN A 788 15.73 -2.55 -23.85
C GLN A 788 15.18 -2.21 -25.24
N ILE A 789 15.84 -2.67 -26.30
CA ILE A 789 15.44 -2.39 -27.69
C ILE A 789 14.10 -3.02 -28.09
N ASP A 790 13.64 -4.05 -27.35
CA ASP A 790 12.34 -4.67 -27.61
C ASP A 790 11.18 -3.72 -27.24
N ASN A 791 11.41 -2.70 -26.41
CA ASN A 791 10.41 -1.67 -26.07
C ASN A 791 10.16 -0.65 -27.19
N TYR A 792 10.92 -0.70 -28.29
CA TYR A 792 10.62 0.06 -29.50
C TYR A 792 10.06 -0.84 -30.59
N ALA A 793 10.86 -1.85 -31.01
CA ALA A 793 10.57 -2.97 -31.90
C ALA A 793 9.71 -2.75 -33.17
N ARG A 794 9.33 -1.52 -33.50
CA ARG A 794 8.74 -1.16 -34.80
C ARG A 794 9.68 -1.62 -35.90
N ARG A 795 9.12 -2.20 -36.96
CA ARG A 795 9.90 -2.70 -38.09
C ARG A 795 10.57 -1.53 -38.83
N PRO A 796 11.93 -1.49 -38.94
CA PRO A 796 12.62 -0.44 -39.67
C PRO A 796 12.36 -0.54 -41.17
N VAL A 797 12.30 0.62 -41.83
CA VAL A 797 12.24 0.73 -43.31
C VAL A 797 13.65 0.89 -43.88
N ALA A 798 14.54 1.53 -43.14
CA ALA A 798 15.92 1.79 -43.54
C ALA A 798 16.83 1.96 -42.29
N GLN A 799 18.13 2.11 -42.51
CA GLN A 799 19.12 2.41 -41.49
C GLN A 799 19.90 3.68 -41.84
N LEU A 800 20.29 4.44 -40.82
CA LEU A 800 21.34 5.45 -40.95
C LEU A 800 22.71 4.77 -41.05
N PRO A 801 23.78 5.50 -41.42
CA PRO A 801 25.15 4.98 -41.32
C PRO A 801 25.45 4.45 -39.91
N MET A 802 26.36 3.48 -39.82
CA MET A 802 26.91 3.03 -38.55
C MET A 802 27.59 4.22 -37.87
N ILE A 803 27.16 4.56 -36.65
CA ILE A 803 27.77 5.64 -35.88
C ILE A 803 28.82 5.04 -34.97
N GLN A 804 30.06 5.51 -35.11
CA GLN A 804 31.18 5.14 -34.24
C GLN A 804 31.59 6.33 -33.39
N VAL A 805 31.39 6.22 -32.08
CA VAL A 805 31.69 7.26 -31.10
C VAL A 805 32.95 6.89 -30.32
N SER A 806 33.87 7.85 -30.19
CA SER A 806 35.08 7.72 -29.39
C SER A 806 35.26 8.93 -28.48
N GLY A 807 35.95 8.74 -27.35
CA GLY A 807 36.17 9.78 -26.34
C GLY A 807 35.12 9.83 -25.21
N ILE A 808 33.96 9.18 -25.40
CA ILE A 808 32.88 9.09 -24.39
C ILE A 808 32.43 7.64 -24.22
N ALA A 809 32.26 7.20 -22.97
CA ALA A 809 31.65 5.90 -22.65
C ALA A 809 30.12 6.02 -22.61
N HIS A 810 29.42 5.03 -23.16
CA HIS A 810 27.95 4.97 -23.16
C HIS A 810 27.26 6.27 -23.62
N PRO A 811 27.56 6.76 -24.85
CA PRO A 811 26.96 7.99 -25.36
C PRO A 811 25.45 7.84 -25.54
N VAL A 812 24.74 8.96 -25.40
CA VAL A 812 23.34 9.10 -25.76
C VAL A 812 23.25 9.51 -27.21
N LEU A 813 22.34 8.88 -27.95
CA LEU A 813 22.02 9.20 -29.33
C LEU A 813 20.55 9.62 -29.43
N LEU A 814 20.30 10.80 -30.00
CA LEU A 814 18.97 11.35 -30.28
C LEU A 814 18.81 11.48 -31.80
N VAL A 815 17.72 10.93 -32.34
CA VAL A 815 17.43 10.92 -33.79
C VAL A 815 16.31 11.90 -34.12
N PHE A 816 16.54 12.76 -35.12
CA PHE A 816 15.55 13.72 -35.61
C PHE A 816 15.36 13.56 -37.12
N ALA A 817 14.12 13.53 -37.58
CA ALA A 817 13.79 13.57 -39.01
C ALA A 817 13.90 15.01 -39.53
N GLU A 818 14.64 15.24 -40.62
CA GLU A 818 14.85 16.61 -41.14
C GLU A 818 13.64 17.16 -41.90
N SER A 819 12.76 16.29 -42.38
CA SER A 819 11.57 16.69 -43.16
C SER A 819 10.58 17.52 -42.35
N ASN A 820 10.49 17.29 -41.04
CA ASN A 820 9.50 17.90 -40.16
C ASN A 820 10.06 18.27 -38.76
N GLY A 821 11.35 17.99 -38.51
CA GLY A 821 11.99 18.21 -37.20
C GLY A 821 11.56 17.22 -36.11
N GLU A 822 10.85 16.14 -36.46
CA GLU A 822 10.31 15.20 -35.48
C GLU A 822 11.43 14.49 -34.72
N PHE A 823 11.33 14.48 -33.38
CA PHE A 823 12.13 13.60 -32.53
C PHE A 823 11.65 12.14 -32.67
N VAL A 824 12.49 11.30 -33.27
CA VAL A 824 12.16 9.91 -33.61
C VAL A 824 12.38 8.97 -32.42
N TYR A 825 13.51 9.10 -31.72
CA TYR A 825 13.81 8.47 -30.43
C TYR A 825 15.13 8.93 -29.83
N GLY A 826 15.33 8.63 -28.54
CA GLY A 826 16.60 8.74 -27.84
C GLY A 826 17.00 7.42 -27.20
N LEU A 827 18.30 7.13 -27.13
CA LEU A 827 18.83 5.90 -26.53
C LEU A 827 20.23 6.12 -25.95
N ARG A 828 20.47 5.71 -24.70
CA ARG A 828 21.83 5.57 -24.16
C ARG A 828 22.45 4.24 -24.58
N LEU A 829 23.51 4.31 -25.36
CA LEU A 829 24.17 3.14 -25.93
C LEU A 829 24.95 2.35 -24.86
N ALA A 830 24.94 1.02 -24.97
CA ALA A 830 25.76 0.15 -24.12
C ALA A 830 27.25 0.18 -24.51
N GLY A 831 27.59 0.69 -25.70
CA GLY A 831 28.96 0.82 -26.20
C GLY A 831 29.10 1.99 -27.17
N GLY A 832 30.27 2.12 -27.81
CA GLY A 832 30.59 3.24 -28.70
C GLY A 832 30.04 3.12 -30.13
N SER A 833 29.37 2.04 -30.50
CA SER A 833 28.87 1.85 -31.87
C SER A 833 27.39 1.50 -31.91
N PHE A 834 26.63 2.12 -32.81
CA PHE A 834 25.24 1.79 -33.04
C PHE A 834 24.83 2.17 -34.46
N GLN A 835 24.00 1.34 -35.08
CA GLN A 835 23.38 1.66 -36.37
C GLN A 835 21.92 2.03 -36.15
N PRO A 836 21.55 3.32 -36.25
CA PRO A 836 20.19 3.77 -35.98
C PRO A 836 19.18 3.20 -36.99
N PRO A 837 18.19 2.40 -36.56
CA PRO A 837 17.03 2.12 -37.39
C PRO A 837 16.18 3.37 -37.58
N VAL A 838 15.55 3.51 -38.75
CA VAL A 838 14.57 4.57 -39.03
C VAL A 838 13.36 4.01 -39.78
N PHE A 839 12.24 4.73 -39.71
CA PHE A 839 10.92 4.21 -40.06
C PHE A 839 10.26 4.94 -41.23
N ALA A 840 11.02 5.80 -41.90
CA ALA A 840 10.67 6.47 -43.15
C ALA A 840 11.95 6.73 -43.97
N PRO A 841 11.87 6.78 -45.32
CA PRO A 841 12.97 7.27 -46.13
C PRO A 841 13.21 8.77 -45.86
N GLY A 842 14.42 9.25 -46.14
CA GLY A 842 14.75 10.68 -46.03
C GLY A 842 16.08 10.94 -45.33
N ARG A 843 16.26 12.20 -44.94
CA ARG A 843 17.45 12.68 -44.22
C ARG A 843 17.16 12.88 -42.74
N TYR A 844 18.18 12.64 -41.93
CA TYR A 844 18.10 12.68 -40.49
C TYR A 844 19.29 13.43 -39.90
N THR A 845 19.01 14.12 -38.79
CA THR A 845 20.03 14.72 -37.94
C THR A 845 20.16 13.88 -36.67
N LEU A 846 21.40 13.56 -36.29
CA LEU A 846 21.71 12.97 -34.99
C LEU A 846 22.27 14.01 -34.04
N LYS A 847 21.86 13.96 -32.77
CA LYS A 847 22.62 14.53 -31.66
C LYS A 847 23.19 13.38 -30.85
N VAL A 848 24.50 13.33 -30.69
CA VAL A 848 25.19 12.25 -29.97
C VAL A 848 26.16 12.84 -28.95
N GLY A 849 26.38 12.19 -27.82
CA GLY A 849 27.35 12.64 -26.80
C GLY A 849 26.97 12.24 -25.38
N ASP A 850 27.50 12.96 -24.40
CA ASP A 850 27.17 12.77 -22.99
C ASP A 850 26.38 13.98 -22.45
N PRO A 851 25.07 13.82 -22.17
CA PRO A 851 24.26 14.91 -21.66
C PRO A 851 24.61 15.30 -20.22
N ASP A 852 25.30 14.44 -19.47
CA ASP A 852 25.68 14.70 -18.08
C ASP A 852 26.81 15.73 -17.98
N SER A 853 27.81 15.63 -18.86
CA SER A 853 28.88 16.64 -19.00
C SER A 853 28.53 17.78 -19.97
N GLY A 854 27.43 17.67 -20.72
CA GLY A 854 27.03 18.63 -21.75
C GLY A 854 27.82 18.49 -23.07
N GLN A 855 28.69 17.50 -23.19
CA GLN A 855 29.47 17.24 -24.39
C GLN A 855 28.59 16.59 -25.47
N MET A 856 27.99 17.40 -26.35
CA MET A 856 27.10 16.93 -27.43
C MET A 856 27.59 17.41 -28.79
N ARG A 857 27.46 16.57 -29.83
CA ARG A 857 27.73 16.90 -31.24
C ARG A 857 26.49 16.66 -32.08
N THR A 858 26.29 17.51 -33.08
CA THR A 858 25.20 17.40 -34.06
C THR A 858 25.77 16.93 -35.40
N VAL A 859 25.17 15.89 -35.98
CA VAL A 859 25.55 15.30 -37.27
C VAL A 859 24.32 15.36 -38.20
N PRO A 860 24.21 16.40 -39.04
CA PRO A 860 23.10 16.55 -39.97
C PRO A 860 23.30 15.76 -41.28
N GLY A 861 22.24 15.67 -42.08
CA GLY A 861 22.28 15.21 -43.46
C GLY A 861 22.52 13.71 -43.63
N LEU A 862 22.26 12.89 -42.61
CA LEU A 862 22.44 11.44 -42.72
C LEU A 862 21.31 10.84 -43.55
N GLU A 863 21.68 10.19 -44.65
CA GLU A 863 20.72 9.54 -45.54
C GLU A 863 20.35 8.14 -45.04
N ALA A 864 19.04 7.89 -44.96
CA ALA A 864 18.51 6.58 -44.63
C ALA A 864 18.49 5.69 -45.88
N ALA A 865 19.11 4.51 -45.79
CA ALA A 865 19.11 3.51 -46.85
C ALA A 865 18.86 2.10 -46.29
N PRO A 866 18.09 1.23 -46.99
CA PRO A 866 18.01 -0.18 -46.62
C PRO A 866 19.38 -0.85 -46.70
N GLY A 867 19.82 -1.47 -45.60
CA GLY A 867 21.12 -2.15 -45.55
C GLY A 867 22.32 -1.20 -45.65
N ASN A 868 22.16 0.05 -45.21
CA ASN A 868 23.21 1.08 -45.25
C ASN A 868 24.54 0.55 -44.69
N GLN A 869 25.61 0.57 -45.49
CA GLN A 869 26.96 0.11 -45.12
C GLN A 869 27.91 1.26 -44.76
N ALA A 870 27.47 2.50 -44.89
CA ALA A 870 28.30 3.66 -44.56
C ALA A 870 28.60 3.72 -43.05
N THR A 871 29.71 4.36 -42.69
CA THR A 871 30.12 4.59 -41.30
C THR A 871 30.43 6.08 -41.11
N VAL A 872 30.05 6.63 -39.97
CA VAL A 872 30.35 8.01 -39.56
C VAL A 872 31.02 7.98 -38.20
N ASP A 873 32.23 8.53 -38.14
CA ASP A 873 33.00 8.71 -36.91
C ASP A 873 32.60 10.01 -36.21
N VAL A 874 32.30 9.92 -34.92
CA VAL A 874 32.09 11.07 -34.02
C VAL A 874 33.09 10.99 -32.88
N ARG A 875 34.09 11.87 -32.89
CA ARG A 875 35.17 11.90 -31.89
C ARG A 875 34.94 13.05 -30.94
N PHE A 876 34.98 12.81 -29.63
CA PHE A 876 34.81 13.86 -28.62
C PHE A 876 36.11 14.48 -28.18
#